data_AF-A0A3A6DXT8-F1
#
_entry.id   AF-A0A3A6DXT8-F1
#
_cell.length_a   1.000
_cell.length_b   1.000
_cell.length_c   1.000
_cell.angle_alpha   90.00
_cell.angle_beta   90.00
_cell.angle_gamma   90.00
#
_symmetry.space_group_name_H-M   'P 1'
#
loop_
_entity.id
_entity.type
_entity.pdbx_description
1 polymer ?
#
loop_
_entity_poly.entity_id
_entity_poly.type
_entity_poly.pdbx_seq_one_letter_code
_entity_poly.pdbx_strand_id
1 'polypeptide(L)'
;MKLRTRKFLAGLLSLGLLLQAASPLSALAAEGGSAAHTLTVTVGNTTYNLTANGETVSFDVAWPLGYPTVSYDKGFAFEGGFNGDVILNGGENVTIKGESYAVNGSLNATVNDLTVTKSDSGTDAAIRGDATITSAGDVRISGNLDYNNISLVNQAVEGKLTVNSAQDVSIDGILNGGADINCQTLSLNCGNGSTVSGTLTVHNAQKIQATAFAIYGVIGDRGKAGKLVLDHCTGAVTLCNTYGYEAVQAGTVEVRNLPTGYVARYYAGSSEAESTETEDPNDCARYSYFRIEYVNPSNKTLTLTNAKAYTDAAYTTELINATSANGTSTYHVDEGKTVYVKAVAPDETQQWMFKGWTGSNKTDKEINVTVHENMALTANWKKVTDQATNYGIKVTIGNNPPIEVTSENCGHILGVGNDKLTYDPDTHTLTGTGSFGKMKVEITDDLEDKVDVVLSNANGAVVNGSLTVTGAQDVKVTGVSSTALITGDATITCAGDILMDNTGSGNVLGYGDHGNLDVQSAQNVTIHGEGRTGTDEDGNNYTIYGRAEIECSGNVEITSQNGGAVWDPVVITKADNVTITAAQRAVWDSRSYLDSSINCSGKVKITSKTAAALHDGKLTINGATDVTISGKRDEGATIGGDAEITCSGDVVLENKGTGAVVESKLVYTQSPAKGYEVKTGKNAESATVAYTDEEGTTSYTVPNTETNPETNPVPSYISITAVGTPPVVPGDDDFTGGDSGAGGAVAAVLVGGAAVWGGYEIATRVILHNILPEGAEIPANRGQLALLVWNTAGRPEPVNTPAFADVADADTAKAAQWCVEQGLLDAKSESSFKPEGWMPKFKTIEVWEKAFPKQ
;
A
#
# COMPACT_ATOMS: atom_id res chain seq x y z
N MET A 1 -16.45 -19.53 0.81
CA MET A 1 -15.91 -19.03 2.09
C MET A 1 -15.21 -17.71 1.80
N LYS A 2 -15.81 -16.62 2.30
CA LYS A 2 -15.22 -15.32 2.70
C LYS A 2 -14.11 -14.62 1.86
N LEU A 3 -14.44 -13.36 1.52
CA LEU A 3 -13.63 -12.21 1.07
C LEU A 3 -13.10 -12.30 -0.38
N ARG A 4 -13.26 -11.31 -1.27
CA ARG A 4 -13.23 -9.85 -1.08
C ARG A 4 -14.20 -9.13 -2.05
N THR A 5 -14.96 -8.17 -1.51
CA THR A 5 -15.71 -7.17 -2.29
C THR A 5 -15.33 -5.80 -1.71
N ARG A 6 -14.54 -5.00 -2.45
CA ARG A 6 -14.33 -3.55 -2.25
C ARG A 6 -13.49 -3.03 -3.41
N LYS A 7 -14.12 -2.33 -4.35
CA LYS A 7 -13.59 -1.21 -5.19
C LYS A 7 -14.59 -0.97 -6.33
N PHE A 8 -15.57 -0.09 -6.11
CA PHE A 8 -16.23 0.69 -7.16
C PHE A 8 -17.06 1.79 -6.48
N LEU A 9 -16.41 2.90 -6.12
CA LEU A 9 -17.10 4.16 -5.83
C LEU A 9 -16.12 5.33 -6.00
N ALA A 10 -15.81 5.68 -7.25
CA ALA A 10 -15.28 6.99 -7.61
C ALA A 10 -15.46 7.18 -9.13
N GLY A 11 -16.45 7.97 -9.54
CA GLY A 11 -16.58 8.39 -10.92
C GLY A 11 -18.01 8.60 -11.40
N LEU A 12 -18.74 9.58 -10.83
CA LEU A 12 -19.57 10.49 -11.63
C LEU A 12 -20.01 11.67 -10.76
N LEU A 13 -19.20 12.73 -10.79
CA LEU A 13 -19.55 14.06 -10.31
C LEU A 13 -19.24 15.03 -11.45
N SER A 14 -20.22 15.28 -12.33
CA SER A 14 -20.21 16.45 -13.19
C SER A 14 -21.60 16.77 -13.75
N LEU A 15 -22.05 18.00 -13.47
CA LEU A 15 -23.24 18.74 -13.94
C LEU A 15 -24.59 18.26 -13.36
N GLY A 16 -25.35 18.98 -12.53
CA GLY A 16 -25.33 20.40 -12.14
C GLY A 16 -26.75 20.99 -12.22
N LEU A 17 -27.55 20.86 -11.16
CA LEU A 17 -28.64 21.79 -10.81
C LEU A 17 -29.04 21.59 -9.34
N LEU A 18 -28.92 22.67 -8.58
CA LEU A 18 -29.08 22.75 -7.13
C LEU A 18 -30.52 22.46 -6.67
N LEU A 19 -30.66 21.57 -5.68
CA LEU A 19 -31.47 21.87 -4.50
C LEU A 19 -30.87 21.14 -3.28
N GLN A 20 -30.56 21.92 -2.23
CA GLN A 20 -29.86 21.48 -1.03
C GLN A 20 -30.73 20.55 -0.17
N ALA A 21 -30.27 19.32 0.03
CA ALA A 21 -30.48 18.56 1.26
C ALA A 21 -29.17 17.78 1.51
N ALA A 22 -28.44 18.17 2.54
CA ALA A 22 -27.19 17.51 2.91
C ALA A 22 -27.46 16.06 3.33
N SER A 23 -26.98 15.10 2.56
CA SER A 23 -26.93 13.69 2.94
C SER A 23 -25.65 13.42 3.75
N PRO A 24 -25.73 12.90 4.98
CA PRO A 24 -24.56 12.42 5.71
C PRO A 24 -24.30 10.96 5.29
N LEU A 25 -23.93 10.73 4.03
CA LEU A 25 -23.59 9.38 3.55
C LEU A 25 -22.33 9.44 2.67
N SER A 26 -21.23 9.89 3.26
CA SER A 26 -19.89 9.78 2.70
C SER A 26 -18.88 9.74 3.84
N ALA A 27 -18.90 8.64 4.59
CA ALA A 27 -17.82 8.29 5.49
C ALA A 27 -17.61 6.77 5.49
N LEU A 28 -16.52 6.38 4.84
CA LEU A 28 -15.61 5.32 5.25
C LEU A 28 -15.92 3.86 4.87
N ALA A 29 -15.40 3.47 3.70
CA ALA A 29 -14.70 2.21 3.56
C ALA A 29 -13.22 2.40 4.00
N ALA A 30 -12.85 1.86 5.15
CA ALA A 30 -11.47 1.59 5.54
C ALA A 30 -11.39 0.23 6.26
N GLU A 31 -10.17 -0.27 6.32
CA GLU A 31 -9.63 -1.60 6.66
C GLU A 31 -10.20 -2.35 7.88
N GLY A 32 -9.80 -3.62 7.99
CA GLY A 32 -10.24 -4.57 9.03
C GLY A 32 -10.01 -4.09 10.46
N GLY A 33 -11.11 -3.70 11.08
CA GLY A 33 -11.35 -3.62 12.52
C GLY A 33 -12.88 -3.68 12.67
N SER A 34 -13.39 -4.34 13.71
CA SER A 34 -14.84 -4.30 13.99
C SER A 34 -15.25 -2.83 14.12
N ALA A 35 -15.90 -2.25 13.12
CA ALA A 35 -16.28 -0.85 13.14
C ALA A 35 -17.16 -0.61 14.37
N ALA A 36 -16.76 0.30 15.24
CA ALA A 36 -17.52 0.62 16.43
C ALA A 36 -18.86 1.25 16.00
N HIS A 37 -19.96 0.74 16.54
CA HIS A 37 -21.31 1.23 16.24
C HIS A 37 -21.54 2.54 16.99
N THR A 38 -21.98 3.59 16.29
CA THR A 38 -22.10 4.94 16.88
C THR A 38 -23.47 5.56 16.65
N LEU A 39 -23.94 6.30 17.66
CA LEU A 39 -25.19 7.05 17.61
C LEU A 39 -25.05 8.37 18.35
N THR A 40 -25.41 9.47 17.70
CA THR A 40 -25.53 10.78 18.34
C THR A 40 -26.95 10.95 18.88
N VAL A 41 -27.07 11.21 20.18
CA VAL A 41 -28.35 11.45 20.86
C VAL A 41 -28.31 12.84 21.48
N THR A 42 -29.26 13.70 21.13
CA THR A 42 -29.46 14.99 21.79
C THR A 42 -30.77 14.96 22.54
N VAL A 43 -30.75 15.31 23.84
CA VAL A 43 -31.95 15.43 24.67
C VAL A 43 -32.00 16.86 25.19
N GLY A 44 -33.03 17.62 24.82
CA GLY A 44 -33.10 19.06 25.07
C GLY A 44 -31.94 19.79 24.39
N ASN A 45 -31.03 20.38 25.17
CA ASN A 45 -29.90 21.18 24.69
C ASN A 45 -28.54 20.47 24.83
N THR A 46 -28.53 19.18 25.16
CA THR A 46 -27.30 18.43 25.45
C THR A 46 -27.17 17.23 24.51
N THR A 47 -25.99 17.09 23.90
CA THR A 47 -25.65 16.02 22.95
C THR A 47 -24.72 15.00 23.60
N TYR A 48 -24.96 13.72 23.30
CA TYR A 48 -24.24 12.55 23.79
C TYR A 48 -23.85 11.69 22.59
N ASN A 49 -22.61 11.24 22.52
CA ASN A 49 -22.13 10.31 21.51
C ASN A 49 -21.96 8.92 22.14
N LEU A 50 -22.79 7.99 21.67
CA LEU A 50 -22.80 6.61 22.13
C LEU A 50 -21.94 5.77 21.21
N THR A 51 -21.12 4.89 21.79
CA THR A 51 -20.30 3.92 21.05
C THR A 51 -20.49 2.52 21.63
N ALA A 52 -20.85 1.55 20.79
CA ALA A 52 -21.03 0.15 21.18
C ALA A 52 -20.00 -0.78 20.53
N ASN A 53 -19.43 -1.67 21.35
CA ASN A 53 -18.42 -2.67 20.96
C ASN A 53 -18.94 -4.10 21.23
N GLY A 54 -20.11 -4.44 20.68
CA GLY A 54 -20.83 -5.67 21.02
C GLY A 54 -21.80 -5.43 22.16
N GLU A 55 -21.56 -6.00 23.34
CA GLU A 55 -22.54 -6.00 24.45
C GLU A 55 -22.48 -4.76 25.37
N THR A 56 -21.46 -3.91 25.25
CA THR A 56 -21.28 -2.74 26.12
C THR A 56 -21.40 -1.43 25.34
N VAL A 57 -22.18 -0.51 25.89
CA VAL A 57 -22.36 0.86 25.39
C VAL A 57 -21.53 1.81 26.26
N SER A 58 -20.72 2.63 25.60
CA SER A 58 -19.92 3.68 26.19
C SER A 58 -20.40 5.05 25.74
N PHE A 59 -20.16 6.08 26.56
CA PHE A 59 -20.62 7.45 26.38
C PHE A 59 -19.42 8.40 26.42
N ASP A 60 -19.39 9.38 25.54
CA ASP A 60 -18.36 10.44 25.53
C ASP A 60 -18.44 11.35 26.76
N VAL A 61 -19.64 11.55 27.29
CA VAL A 61 -19.92 12.25 28.55
C VAL A 61 -20.82 11.40 29.44
N ALA A 62 -20.82 11.67 30.75
CA ALA A 62 -21.61 10.88 31.71
C ALA A 62 -23.11 10.88 31.35
N TRP A 63 -23.66 9.68 31.11
CA TRP A 63 -25.09 9.51 30.84
C TRP A 63 -25.90 9.85 32.09
N PRO A 64 -26.86 10.80 32.03
CA PRO A 64 -27.56 11.29 33.22
C PRO A 64 -28.36 10.22 33.96
N LEU A 65 -28.36 10.29 35.29
CA LEU A 65 -29.27 9.50 36.14
C LEU A 65 -30.72 9.92 35.85
N GLY A 66 -31.57 8.95 35.50
CA GLY A 66 -32.98 9.17 35.15
C GLY A 66 -33.26 9.24 33.65
N TYR A 67 -32.24 9.17 32.79
CA TYR A 67 -32.43 8.90 31.35
C TYR A 67 -32.63 7.40 31.10
N PRO A 68 -33.15 7.00 29.92
CA PRO A 68 -33.31 5.60 29.57
C PRO A 68 -32.03 4.79 29.76
N THR A 69 -32.19 3.55 30.19
CA THR A 69 -31.10 2.57 30.17
C THR A 69 -30.78 2.24 28.72
N VAL A 70 -29.50 2.26 28.36
CA VAL A 70 -29.05 2.02 26.98
C VAL A 70 -28.40 0.66 26.86
N SER A 71 -28.79 -0.13 25.87
CA SER A 71 -28.16 -1.40 25.50
C SER A 71 -27.95 -1.51 23.99
N TYR A 72 -27.13 -2.48 23.58
CA TYR A 72 -26.86 -2.75 22.17
C TYR A 72 -26.93 -4.26 21.90
N ASP A 73 -27.72 -4.64 20.89
CA ASP A 73 -27.78 -6.01 20.34
C ASP A 73 -27.78 -5.96 18.80
N LYS A 74 -28.94 -5.66 18.21
CA LYS A 74 -29.11 -5.43 16.76
C LYS A 74 -29.30 -3.95 16.40
N GLY A 75 -28.85 -3.08 17.29
CA GLY A 75 -29.11 -1.64 17.32
C GLY A 75 -29.13 -1.09 18.74
N PHE A 76 -29.16 0.24 18.86
CA PHE A 76 -29.27 0.93 20.15
C PHE A 76 -30.70 0.83 20.70
N ALA A 77 -30.84 0.28 21.90
CA ALA A 77 -32.12 0.18 22.59
C ALA A 77 -32.13 1.08 23.84
N PHE A 78 -33.16 1.90 23.97
CA PHE A 78 -33.41 2.82 25.08
C PHE A 78 -34.63 2.33 25.88
N GLU A 79 -34.43 1.89 27.11
CA GLU A 79 -35.47 1.39 28.01
C GLU A 79 -35.75 2.41 29.13
N GLY A 80 -36.98 2.95 29.19
CA GLY A 80 -37.43 3.91 30.21
C GLY A 80 -38.01 5.22 29.66
N GLY A 81 -37.91 5.47 28.35
CA GLY A 81 -38.45 6.65 27.67
C GLY A 81 -37.75 7.98 27.99
N PHE A 82 -37.77 8.90 27.03
CA PHE A 82 -37.16 10.23 27.18
C PHE A 82 -38.16 11.26 27.70
N ASN A 83 -37.69 12.19 28.55
CA ASN A 83 -38.48 13.31 29.05
C ASN A 83 -37.91 14.64 28.49
N GLY A 84 -38.49 15.10 27.38
CA GLY A 84 -38.01 16.25 26.61
C GLY A 84 -37.88 15.95 25.11
N ASP A 85 -37.48 16.95 24.33
CA ASP A 85 -37.22 16.80 22.89
C ASP A 85 -35.97 15.95 22.63
N VAL A 86 -36.05 15.07 21.65
CA VAL A 86 -35.01 14.10 21.31
C VAL A 86 -34.60 14.24 19.84
N ILE A 87 -33.30 14.31 19.59
CA ILE A 87 -32.71 14.21 18.26
C ILE A 87 -31.80 12.97 18.21
N LEU A 88 -32.02 12.09 17.25
CA LEU A 88 -31.22 10.90 16.99
C LEU A 88 -30.57 11.02 15.61
N ASN A 89 -29.25 10.88 15.52
CA ASN A 89 -28.53 10.88 14.25
C ASN A 89 -27.49 9.76 14.23
N GLY A 90 -27.61 8.84 13.27
CA GLY A 90 -26.65 7.75 13.05
C GLY A 90 -27.11 6.80 11.95
N GLY A 91 -26.22 5.92 11.48
CA GLY A 91 -26.55 4.88 10.49
C GLY A 91 -27.09 3.59 11.09
N GLU A 92 -27.62 3.64 12.32
CA GLU A 92 -27.88 2.47 13.15
C GLU A 92 -29.38 2.22 13.35
N ASN A 93 -29.73 1.01 13.76
CA ASN A 93 -31.08 0.68 14.20
C ASN A 93 -31.32 1.22 15.60
N VAL A 94 -32.47 1.85 15.84
CA VAL A 94 -32.82 2.43 17.13
C VAL A 94 -34.18 1.95 17.62
N THR A 95 -34.22 1.51 18.88
CA THR A 95 -35.45 1.16 19.59
C THR A 95 -35.61 2.05 20.82
N ILE A 96 -36.75 2.71 20.98
CA ILE A 96 -37.11 3.47 22.17
C ILE A 96 -38.34 2.83 22.79
N LYS A 97 -38.22 2.38 24.04
CA LYS A 97 -39.34 1.89 24.84
C LYS A 97 -39.49 2.71 26.10
N GLY A 98 -40.73 3.05 26.43
CA GLY A 98 -41.06 3.65 27.71
C GLY A 98 -42.41 3.19 28.22
N GLU A 99 -42.65 3.42 29.51
CA GLU A 99 -43.88 2.94 30.16
C GLU A 99 -45.10 3.74 29.68
N SER A 100 -45.19 5.01 30.05
CA SER A 100 -46.30 5.90 29.64
C SER A 100 -46.07 6.65 28.34
N TYR A 101 -44.81 6.89 28.00
CA TYR A 101 -44.38 7.50 26.75
C TYR A 101 -43.00 6.95 26.41
N ALA A 102 -42.69 6.85 25.12
CA ALA A 102 -41.33 6.61 24.68
C ALA A 102 -40.57 7.95 24.55
N VAL A 103 -41.25 9.01 24.13
CA VAL A 103 -40.71 10.37 24.08
C VAL A 103 -41.78 11.37 24.54
N ASN A 104 -41.60 11.94 25.74
CA ASN A 104 -42.40 13.04 26.26
C ASN A 104 -41.87 14.39 25.75
N GLY A 105 -41.94 14.57 24.44
CA GLY A 105 -41.41 15.70 23.69
C GLY A 105 -41.45 15.41 22.20
N SER A 106 -40.80 16.24 21.40
CA SER A 106 -40.67 16.05 19.95
C SER A 106 -39.55 15.06 19.63
N LEU A 107 -39.69 14.30 18.54
CA LEU A 107 -38.67 13.37 18.07
C LEU A 107 -38.18 13.77 16.68
N ASN A 108 -36.89 13.98 16.51
CA ASN A 108 -36.25 14.09 15.20
C ASN A 108 -35.23 12.96 15.03
N ALA A 109 -35.45 12.03 14.10
CA ALA A 109 -34.59 10.85 13.95
C ALA A 109 -34.11 10.68 12.52
N THR A 110 -32.78 10.57 12.34
CA THR A 110 -32.13 10.09 11.12
C THR A 110 -31.36 8.81 11.45
N VAL A 111 -31.95 7.67 11.12
CA VAL A 111 -31.51 6.32 11.55
C VAL A 111 -31.70 5.27 10.44
N ASN A 112 -31.22 4.04 10.62
CA ASN A 112 -31.47 2.97 9.64
C ASN A 112 -32.89 2.41 9.79
N ASP A 113 -33.18 1.79 10.94
CA ASP A 113 -34.52 1.37 11.38
C ASP A 113 -34.90 2.12 12.66
N LEU A 114 -36.18 2.47 12.81
CA LEU A 114 -36.70 3.10 14.03
C LEU A 114 -37.89 2.31 14.59
N THR A 115 -37.80 1.92 15.86
CA THR A 115 -38.93 1.37 16.61
C THR A 115 -39.20 2.23 17.84
N VAL A 116 -40.42 2.71 18.01
CA VAL A 116 -40.85 3.49 19.17
C VAL A 116 -42.08 2.82 19.77
N THR A 117 -42.04 2.46 21.05
CA THR A 117 -43.13 1.70 21.68
C THR A 117 -43.37 2.19 23.10
N LYS A 118 -44.64 2.43 23.44
CA LYS A 118 -45.05 2.54 24.85
C LYS A 118 -45.61 1.21 25.35
N SER A 119 -45.40 0.87 26.61
CA SER A 119 -45.81 -0.43 27.16
C SER A 119 -47.06 -0.39 28.03
N ASP A 120 -47.43 0.76 28.60
CA ASP A 120 -48.65 0.88 29.39
C ASP A 120 -49.90 1.05 28.53
N SER A 121 -51.07 0.82 29.10
CA SER A 121 -52.37 1.04 28.46
C SER A 121 -52.94 2.44 28.75
N GLY A 122 -52.10 3.37 29.23
CA GLY A 122 -52.47 4.76 29.50
C GLY A 122 -52.89 5.49 28.23
N THR A 123 -53.56 6.63 28.39
CA THR A 123 -54.05 7.43 27.26
C THR A 123 -52.96 8.25 26.61
N ASP A 124 -51.78 8.41 27.19
CA ASP A 124 -50.70 9.21 26.62
C ASP A 124 -50.20 8.66 25.28
N ALA A 125 -49.73 9.55 24.40
CA ALA A 125 -49.11 9.12 23.14
C ALA A 125 -47.70 8.55 23.36
N ALA A 126 -47.28 7.60 22.51
CA ALA A 126 -45.90 7.11 22.53
C ALA A 126 -44.90 8.25 22.25
N ILE A 127 -45.28 9.21 21.39
CA ILE A 127 -44.58 10.48 21.17
C ILE A 127 -45.58 11.62 21.40
N ARG A 128 -45.32 12.47 22.41
CA ARG A 128 -46.21 13.60 22.73
C ARG A 128 -46.05 14.81 21.79
N GLY A 129 -44.84 15.08 21.31
CA GLY A 129 -44.56 16.19 20.41
C GLY A 129 -44.70 15.83 18.93
N ASP A 130 -44.17 16.69 18.07
CA ASP A 130 -44.04 16.41 16.64
C ASP A 130 -42.95 15.35 16.41
N ALA A 131 -43.11 14.52 15.37
CA ALA A 131 -42.15 13.49 15.01
C ALA A 131 -41.69 13.67 13.56
N THR A 132 -40.41 13.93 13.34
CA THR A 132 -39.78 13.97 12.00
C THR A 132 -38.77 12.84 11.88
N ILE A 133 -38.98 11.93 10.94
CA ILE A 133 -38.20 10.69 10.83
C ILE A 133 -37.68 10.54 9.40
N THR A 134 -36.39 10.22 9.27
CA THR A 134 -35.72 9.84 8.04
C THR A 134 -35.07 8.48 8.27
N SER A 135 -35.56 7.45 7.58
CA SER A 135 -35.13 6.05 7.79
C SER A 135 -34.77 5.40 6.46
N ALA A 136 -33.67 4.65 6.40
CA ALA A 136 -33.32 3.87 5.20
C ALA A 136 -34.07 2.52 5.14
N GLY A 137 -34.48 2.00 6.29
CA GLY A 137 -35.29 0.80 6.46
C GLY A 137 -36.67 1.11 7.07
N ASP A 138 -37.03 0.41 8.12
CA ASP A 138 -38.40 0.36 8.65
C ASP A 138 -38.66 1.37 9.77
N VAL A 139 -39.87 1.93 9.80
CA VAL A 139 -40.35 2.77 10.90
C VAL A 139 -41.56 2.12 11.56
N ARG A 140 -41.45 1.80 12.85
CA ARG A 140 -42.52 1.21 13.66
C ARG A 140 -42.82 2.10 14.86
N ILE A 141 -44.05 2.57 14.99
CA ILE A 141 -44.49 3.36 16.16
C ILE A 141 -45.73 2.71 16.75
N SER A 142 -45.69 2.33 18.01
CA SER A 142 -46.80 1.68 18.71
C SER A 142 -47.17 2.40 19.99
N GLY A 143 -48.42 2.86 20.04
CA GLY A 143 -49.10 3.39 21.22
C GLY A 143 -49.71 2.29 22.09
N ASN A 144 -49.20 1.06 22.05
CA ASN A 144 -49.74 -0.13 22.72
C ASN A 144 -51.16 -0.52 22.24
N LEU A 145 -51.22 -1.36 21.21
CA LEU A 145 -52.47 -1.97 20.74
C LEU A 145 -52.93 -3.09 21.67
N ASP A 146 -53.87 -2.81 22.57
CA ASP A 146 -54.64 -3.84 23.27
C ASP A 146 -56.01 -4.07 22.61
N TYR A 147 -56.06 -5.00 21.66
CA TYR A 147 -57.30 -5.40 20.97
C TYR A 147 -58.37 -5.97 21.90
N ASN A 148 -58.02 -6.38 23.11
CA ASN A 148 -58.97 -6.93 24.07
C ASN A 148 -59.63 -5.83 24.92
N ASN A 149 -59.10 -4.60 24.88
CA ASN A 149 -59.56 -3.49 25.69
C ASN A 149 -59.95 -2.27 24.86
N ILE A 150 -61.09 -2.39 24.18
CA ILE A 150 -61.74 -1.35 23.35
C ILE A 150 -62.17 -0.08 24.13
N SER A 151 -61.86 0.02 25.43
CA SER A 151 -62.20 1.19 26.25
C SER A 151 -61.07 2.22 26.34
N LEU A 152 -59.86 1.86 25.90
CA LEU A 152 -58.67 2.71 25.98
C LEU A 152 -58.25 3.16 24.58
N VAL A 153 -57.94 4.45 24.44
CA VAL A 153 -57.51 5.06 23.18
C VAL A 153 -55.98 4.91 23.08
N ASN A 154 -55.50 4.16 22.10
CA ASN A 154 -54.07 3.92 21.92
C ASN A 154 -53.44 4.97 21.01
N GLN A 155 -52.80 5.99 21.59
CA GLN A 155 -52.24 7.11 20.84
C GLN A 155 -50.78 6.83 20.43
N ALA A 156 -50.44 6.96 19.15
CA ALA A 156 -49.09 6.76 18.65
C ALA A 156 -48.31 8.08 18.69
N VAL A 157 -48.83 9.11 18.03
CA VAL A 157 -48.22 10.44 17.96
C VAL A 157 -49.29 11.51 18.21
N GLU A 158 -49.05 12.37 19.19
CA GLU A 158 -49.94 13.49 19.51
C GLU A 158 -49.71 14.69 18.58
N GLY A 159 -48.45 15.03 18.30
CA GLY A 159 -48.08 16.02 17.28
C GLY A 159 -48.25 15.53 15.84
N LYS A 160 -47.71 16.30 14.88
CA LYS A 160 -47.68 15.90 13.47
C LYS A 160 -46.56 14.87 13.25
N LEU A 161 -46.88 13.79 12.53
CA LEU A 161 -45.89 12.84 12.05
C LEU A 161 -45.43 13.20 10.63
N THR A 162 -44.13 13.28 10.43
CA THR A 162 -43.49 13.42 9.12
C THR A 162 -42.44 12.33 8.94
N VAL A 163 -42.61 11.49 7.93
CA VAL A 163 -41.62 10.47 7.54
C VAL A 163 -41.10 10.85 6.15
N ASN A 164 -39.86 11.31 6.09
CA ASN A 164 -39.25 11.82 4.85
C ASN A 164 -38.88 10.69 3.88
N SER A 165 -38.55 9.51 4.40
CA SER A 165 -38.23 8.30 3.66
C SER A 165 -38.25 7.10 4.60
N ALA A 166 -38.78 5.97 4.14
CA ALA A 166 -38.73 4.65 4.79
C ALA A 166 -39.06 3.56 3.75
N GLN A 167 -38.68 2.30 4.02
CA GLN A 167 -39.19 1.14 3.29
C GLN A 167 -40.62 0.85 3.74
N ASP A 168 -40.77 0.33 4.96
CA ASP A 168 -42.06 0.00 5.54
C ASP A 168 -42.35 0.91 6.75
N VAL A 169 -43.57 1.47 6.79
CA VAL A 169 -44.06 2.26 7.91
C VAL A 169 -45.25 1.55 8.54
N SER A 170 -45.12 1.19 9.81
CA SER A 170 -46.18 0.53 10.59
C SER A 170 -46.51 1.37 11.81
N ILE A 171 -47.73 1.88 11.87
CA ILE A 171 -48.20 2.68 13.00
C ILE A 171 -49.37 1.98 13.66
N ASP A 172 -49.21 1.75 14.95
CA ASP A 172 -50.15 1.06 15.80
C ASP A 172 -50.70 2.06 16.83
N GLY A 173 -51.72 2.82 16.42
CA GLY A 173 -52.38 3.84 17.24
C GLY A 173 -52.77 5.10 16.48
N ILE A 174 -53.35 6.05 17.22
CA ILE A 174 -53.88 7.30 16.68
C ILE A 174 -52.75 8.29 16.36
N LEU A 175 -52.83 8.89 15.17
CA LEU A 175 -52.05 10.05 14.74
C LEU A 175 -52.89 11.32 14.86
N ASN A 176 -52.74 12.07 15.96
CA ASN A 176 -53.63 13.19 16.29
C ASN A 176 -53.34 14.47 15.48
N GLY A 177 -52.06 14.78 15.24
CA GLY A 177 -51.65 15.93 14.44
C GLY A 177 -51.71 15.70 12.92
N GLY A 178 -52.16 14.53 12.48
CA GLY A 178 -52.08 14.11 11.09
C GLY A 178 -50.70 13.58 10.70
N ALA A 179 -50.56 13.21 9.43
CA ALA A 179 -49.34 12.58 8.93
C ALA A 179 -48.99 12.96 7.50
N ASP A 180 -47.70 13.02 7.24
CA ASP A 180 -47.08 13.23 5.93
C ASP A 180 -45.97 12.19 5.77
N ILE A 181 -46.20 11.16 4.94
CA ILE A 181 -45.41 9.93 4.95
C ILE A 181 -44.94 9.60 3.54
N ASN A 182 -43.63 9.49 3.36
CA ASN A 182 -43.00 8.97 2.15
C ASN A 182 -42.40 7.59 2.43
N CYS A 183 -42.98 6.54 1.84
CA CYS A 183 -42.58 5.15 2.09
C CYS A 183 -42.94 4.21 0.92
N GLN A 184 -42.43 2.97 0.93
CA GLN A 184 -42.86 1.94 -0.02
C GLN A 184 -44.15 1.24 0.43
N THR A 185 -44.25 0.86 1.70
CA THR A 185 -45.50 0.32 2.25
C THR A 185 -45.92 1.03 3.54
N LEU A 186 -47.23 1.21 3.69
CA LEU A 186 -47.84 1.85 4.85
C LEU A 186 -48.91 0.94 5.47
N SER A 187 -48.77 0.64 6.75
CA SER A 187 -49.78 -0.01 7.58
C SER A 187 -50.14 0.90 8.76
N LEU A 188 -51.43 1.20 8.90
CA LEU A 188 -51.97 1.95 10.02
C LEU A 188 -53.03 1.10 10.72
N ASN A 189 -52.85 0.80 12.00
CA ASN A 189 -53.79 -0.01 12.77
C ASN A 189 -54.21 0.71 14.04
N CYS A 190 -55.51 0.74 14.32
CA CYS A 190 -56.04 1.29 15.56
C CYS A 190 -57.13 0.39 16.13
N GLY A 191 -56.94 -0.02 17.39
CA GLY A 191 -57.87 -0.91 18.09
C GLY A 191 -59.08 -0.18 18.69
N ASN A 192 -58.99 1.15 18.85
CA ASN A 192 -60.06 1.99 19.35
C ASN A 192 -59.83 3.46 18.97
N GLY A 193 -60.64 3.96 18.04
CA GLY A 193 -60.56 5.32 17.49
C GLY A 193 -59.95 5.37 16.09
N SER A 194 -59.94 6.56 15.49
CA SER A 194 -59.42 6.77 14.13
C SER A 194 -57.91 6.51 14.06
N THR A 195 -57.38 6.00 12.94
CA THR A 195 -55.91 5.90 12.76
C THR A 195 -55.29 7.27 12.55
N VAL A 196 -56.01 8.18 11.89
CA VAL A 196 -55.56 9.56 11.66
C VAL A 196 -56.68 10.53 11.98
N SER A 197 -56.45 11.50 12.86
CA SER A 197 -57.51 12.42 13.33
C SER A 197 -57.83 13.55 12.33
N GLY A 198 -57.01 13.74 11.27
CA GLY A 198 -57.19 14.79 10.25
C GLY A 198 -56.68 14.39 8.86
N THR A 199 -55.61 15.04 8.39
CA THR A 199 -55.04 14.78 7.06
C THR A 199 -53.96 13.71 7.10
N LEU A 200 -54.03 12.77 6.17
CA LEU A 200 -52.97 11.83 5.82
C LEU A 200 -52.52 12.11 4.39
N THR A 201 -51.26 12.51 4.22
CA THR A 201 -50.60 12.57 2.92
C THR A 201 -49.62 11.41 2.80
N VAL A 202 -49.69 10.66 1.70
CA VAL A 202 -48.79 9.55 1.42
C VAL A 202 -48.12 9.75 0.05
N HIS A 203 -46.81 9.53 0.02
CA HIS A 203 -45.98 9.66 -1.17
C HIS A 203 -45.35 8.32 -1.56
N ASN A 204 -45.30 8.04 -2.87
CA ASN A 204 -44.56 6.93 -3.49
C ASN A 204 -44.91 5.49 -3.04
N ALA A 205 -46.01 5.30 -2.31
CA ALA A 205 -46.36 4.01 -1.76
C ALA A 205 -46.88 3.02 -2.81
N GLN A 206 -46.44 1.77 -2.67
CA GLN A 206 -46.85 0.59 -3.45
C GLN A 206 -47.86 -0.28 -2.72
N LYS A 207 -48.13 0.00 -1.45
CA LYS A 207 -49.23 -0.61 -0.70
C LYS A 207 -49.60 0.28 0.48
N ILE A 208 -50.89 0.56 0.64
CA ILE A 208 -51.41 1.31 1.79
C ILE A 208 -52.56 0.53 2.40
N GLN A 209 -52.48 0.24 3.68
CA GLN A 209 -53.54 -0.40 4.43
C GLN A 209 -53.78 0.36 5.73
N ALA A 210 -55.02 0.79 5.97
CA ALA A 210 -55.41 1.37 7.23
C ALA A 210 -56.64 0.66 7.79
N THR A 211 -56.54 0.13 9.00
CA THR A 211 -57.62 -0.58 9.68
C THR A 211 -57.88 0.08 11.03
N ALA A 212 -59.13 0.45 11.29
CA ALA A 212 -59.52 1.07 12.56
C ALA A 212 -60.80 0.43 13.09
N PHE A 213 -60.90 0.28 14.41
CA PHE A 213 -62.17 0.09 15.09
C PHE A 213 -62.63 1.45 15.63
N ALA A 214 -63.26 2.26 14.77
CA ALA A 214 -63.53 3.67 15.06
C ALA A 214 -65.02 4.00 14.97
N ILE A 215 -65.53 4.76 15.94
CA ILE A 215 -66.91 5.30 15.93
C ILE A 215 -67.09 6.54 15.03
N TYR A 216 -66.04 6.89 14.28
CA TYR A 216 -65.97 7.98 13.31
C TYR A 216 -65.33 7.43 12.01
N GLY A 217 -64.23 8.01 11.53
CA GLY A 217 -63.50 7.53 10.35
C GLY A 217 -62.31 6.62 10.69
N VAL A 218 -61.81 5.85 9.71
CA VAL A 218 -60.39 5.43 9.75
C VAL A 218 -59.51 6.68 9.69
N ILE A 219 -59.84 7.60 8.78
CA ILE A 219 -59.26 8.94 8.68
C ILE A 219 -60.34 9.98 9.02
N GLY A 220 -60.03 10.90 9.93
CA GLY A 220 -60.96 11.87 10.48
C GLY A 220 -61.60 11.41 11.79
N ASP A 221 -61.95 12.37 12.64
CA ASP A 221 -62.36 12.17 14.04
C ASP A 221 -63.48 13.16 14.40
N ARG A 222 -63.96 13.16 15.65
CA ARG A 222 -65.05 14.02 16.12
C ARG A 222 -64.78 15.50 15.85
N GLY A 223 -65.53 16.07 14.91
CA GLY A 223 -65.42 17.48 14.52
C GLY A 223 -64.21 17.80 13.62
N LYS A 224 -63.46 16.80 13.16
CA LYS A 224 -62.34 16.95 12.22
C LYS A 224 -62.60 16.08 10.98
N ALA A 225 -62.86 16.73 9.84
CA ALA A 225 -63.02 16.03 8.58
C ALA A 225 -61.73 15.32 8.18
N GLY A 226 -61.84 14.07 7.73
CA GLY A 226 -60.72 13.31 7.22
C GLY A 226 -60.27 13.80 5.84
N LYS A 227 -58.98 13.79 5.57
CA LYS A 227 -58.47 14.01 4.20
C LYS A 227 -57.37 13.01 3.88
N LEU A 228 -57.52 12.27 2.79
CA LEU A 228 -56.48 11.41 2.25
C LEU A 228 -55.92 12.02 0.97
N VAL A 229 -54.61 12.26 0.94
CA VAL A 229 -53.87 12.71 -0.25
C VAL A 229 -52.88 11.63 -0.65
N LEU A 230 -52.97 11.19 -1.90
CA LEU A 230 -52.11 10.17 -2.48
C LEU A 230 -51.31 10.80 -3.62
N ASP A 231 -50.00 10.89 -3.45
CA ASP A 231 -49.09 11.56 -4.39
C ASP A 231 -48.05 10.57 -4.91
N HIS A 232 -47.98 10.38 -6.24
CA HIS A 232 -47.11 9.38 -6.88
C HIS A 232 -47.27 7.94 -6.33
N CYS A 233 -48.42 7.62 -5.72
CA CYS A 233 -48.70 6.28 -5.23
C CYS A 233 -49.17 5.37 -6.37
N THR A 234 -48.65 4.14 -6.42
CA THR A 234 -48.96 3.15 -7.47
C THR A 234 -49.56 1.86 -6.92
N GLY A 235 -49.63 1.74 -5.59
CA GLY A 235 -50.14 0.58 -4.88
C GLY A 235 -51.65 0.56 -4.66
N ALA A 236 -52.19 -0.63 -4.39
CA ALA A 236 -53.55 -0.71 -3.86
C ALA A 236 -53.64 0.00 -2.49
N VAL A 237 -54.72 0.77 -2.32
CA VAL A 237 -55.05 1.46 -1.06
C VAL A 237 -56.29 0.82 -0.48
N THR A 238 -56.24 0.40 0.78
CA THR A 238 -57.39 -0.16 1.48
C THR A 238 -57.60 0.54 2.82
N LEU A 239 -58.80 1.07 3.03
CA LEU A 239 -59.27 1.62 4.30
C LEU A 239 -60.41 0.74 4.80
N CYS A 240 -60.32 0.27 6.04
CA CYS A 240 -61.34 -0.59 6.65
C CYS A 240 -61.68 -0.13 8.07
N ASN A 241 -62.91 0.34 8.25
CA ASN A 241 -63.48 0.59 9.57
C ASN A 241 -64.25 -0.64 10.03
N THR A 242 -63.72 -1.37 11.00
CA THR A 242 -64.31 -2.61 11.51
C THR A 242 -65.49 -2.37 12.44
N TYR A 243 -65.71 -1.14 12.92
CA TYR A 243 -66.92 -0.77 13.67
C TYR A 243 -68.14 -0.57 12.74
N GLY A 244 -67.90 -0.26 11.46
CA GLY A 244 -68.95 -0.06 10.45
C GLY A 244 -69.33 1.41 10.20
N TYR A 245 -68.58 2.38 10.74
CA TYR A 245 -68.68 3.80 10.35
C TYR A 245 -67.84 4.11 9.11
N GLU A 246 -67.85 5.35 8.65
CA GLU A 246 -67.17 5.81 7.43
C GLU A 246 -65.68 5.41 7.39
N ALA A 247 -65.15 5.17 6.19
CA ALA A 247 -63.72 4.98 5.98
C ALA A 247 -62.98 6.33 6.14
N VAL A 248 -63.56 7.41 5.62
CA VAL A 248 -63.05 8.77 5.77
C VAL A 248 -64.17 9.70 6.27
N GLN A 249 -64.11 10.13 7.53
CA GLN A 249 -65.18 10.89 8.18
C GLN A 249 -65.42 12.23 7.48
N ALA A 250 -66.60 12.41 6.89
CA ALA A 250 -67.02 13.66 6.23
C ALA A 250 -65.94 14.25 5.30
N GLY A 251 -65.15 13.38 4.69
CA GLY A 251 -63.85 13.71 4.15
C GLY A 251 -63.70 13.48 2.65
N THR A 252 -62.52 13.79 2.14
CA THR A 252 -62.22 13.72 0.70
C THR A 252 -60.96 12.89 0.45
N VAL A 253 -60.96 12.17 -0.68
CA VAL A 253 -59.78 11.49 -1.21
C VAL A 253 -59.29 12.26 -2.43
N GLU A 254 -57.98 12.51 -2.48
CA GLU A 254 -57.34 13.26 -3.55
C GLU A 254 -56.14 12.47 -4.09
N VAL A 255 -56.19 12.10 -5.36
CA VAL A 255 -55.10 11.38 -6.05
C VAL A 255 -54.39 12.34 -7.01
N ARG A 256 -53.07 12.47 -6.89
CA ARG A 256 -52.25 13.40 -7.66
C ARG A 256 -51.02 12.70 -8.26
N ASN A 257 -50.53 13.28 -9.35
CA ASN A 257 -49.29 12.84 -10.01
C ASN A 257 -49.24 11.32 -10.28
N LEU A 258 -50.38 10.77 -10.72
CA LEU A 258 -50.39 9.39 -11.18
C LEU A 258 -49.46 9.25 -12.38
N PRO A 259 -48.84 8.07 -12.52
CA PRO A 259 -48.12 7.78 -13.73
C PRO A 259 -49.02 7.98 -14.98
N THR A 260 -48.55 8.74 -15.97
CA THR A 260 -49.08 8.82 -17.34
C THR A 260 -49.63 7.47 -17.82
N GLY A 261 -50.92 7.45 -18.15
CA GLY A 261 -51.61 6.25 -18.61
C GLY A 261 -52.25 5.42 -17.51
N TYR A 262 -52.16 5.80 -16.23
CA TYR A 262 -52.94 5.18 -15.16
C TYR A 262 -54.18 6.00 -14.80
N VAL A 263 -55.27 5.30 -14.47
CA VAL A 263 -56.48 5.87 -13.89
C VAL A 263 -56.78 5.17 -12.56
N ALA A 264 -57.29 5.93 -11.58
CA ALA A 264 -57.73 5.39 -10.30
C ALA A 264 -59.16 4.85 -10.42
N ARG A 265 -59.39 3.62 -9.97
CA ARG A 265 -60.71 3.01 -9.76
C ARG A 265 -60.99 2.91 -8.27
N TYR A 266 -62.21 3.29 -7.88
CA TYR A 266 -62.63 3.32 -6.49
C TYR A 266 -63.64 2.21 -6.24
N TYR A 267 -63.53 1.54 -5.10
CA TYR A 267 -64.45 0.51 -4.64
C TYR A 267 -64.92 0.87 -3.23
N ALA A 268 -66.22 0.89 -2.99
CA ALA A 268 -66.78 1.25 -1.69
C ALA A 268 -67.88 0.26 -1.28
N GLY A 269 -67.99 -0.03 0.02
CA GLY A 269 -69.00 -0.94 0.57
C GLY A 269 -68.94 -1.08 2.09
N SER A 270 -69.83 -1.89 2.66
CA SER A 270 -69.82 -2.22 4.10
C SER A 270 -68.61 -3.08 4.50
N SER A 271 -68.05 -3.82 3.55
CA SER A 271 -66.94 -4.76 3.68
C SER A 271 -66.28 -5.00 2.32
N GLU A 272 -65.14 -5.68 2.29
CA GLU A 272 -64.45 -6.04 1.04
C GLU A 272 -65.36 -6.86 0.11
N ALA A 273 -66.05 -7.86 0.65
CA ALA A 273 -66.91 -8.77 -0.13
C ALA A 273 -68.16 -8.10 -0.70
N GLU A 274 -68.65 -7.02 -0.08
CA GLU A 274 -69.82 -6.27 -0.52
C GLU A 274 -69.46 -5.00 -1.31
N SER A 275 -68.17 -4.74 -1.52
CA SER A 275 -67.73 -3.52 -2.22
C SER A 275 -67.98 -3.57 -3.73
N THR A 276 -68.42 -2.45 -4.29
CA THR A 276 -68.63 -2.28 -5.74
C THR A 276 -67.86 -1.08 -6.25
N GLU A 277 -67.51 -1.10 -7.54
CA GLU A 277 -66.83 0.03 -8.20
C GLU A 277 -67.74 1.28 -8.19
N THR A 278 -67.16 2.45 -7.89
CA THR A 278 -67.81 3.76 -7.89
C THR A 278 -66.96 4.78 -8.63
N GLU A 279 -67.61 5.76 -9.25
CA GLU A 279 -66.96 6.88 -9.93
C GLU A 279 -66.72 8.08 -9.00
N ASP A 280 -67.36 8.12 -7.81
CA ASP A 280 -67.21 9.22 -6.85
C ASP A 280 -66.17 8.89 -5.76
N PRO A 281 -64.98 9.51 -5.76
CA PRO A 281 -63.97 9.28 -4.72
C PRO A 281 -64.44 9.69 -3.31
N ASN A 282 -65.54 10.45 -3.18
CA ASN A 282 -66.10 10.86 -1.90
C ASN A 282 -67.05 9.82 -1.28
N ASP A 283 -67.34 8.70 -1.95
CA ASP A 283 -68.09 7.59 -1.35
C ASP A 283 -67.35 6.96 -0.15
N CYS A 284 -66.06 7.23 0.01
CA CYS A 284 -65.30 6.94 1.23
C CYS A 284 -65.93 7.56 2.50
N ALA A 285 -66.73 8.62 2.37
CA ALA A 285 -67.45 9.27 3.46
C ALA A 285 -68.86 8.70 3.71
N ARG A 286 -69.21 7.58 3.09
CA ARG A 286 -70.50 6.90 3.26
C ARG A 286 -70.37 5.45 3.71
N TYR A 287 -69.25 4.83 3.40
CA TYR A 287 -69.02 3.39 3.52
C TYR A 287 -67.83 3.09 4.44
N SER A 288 -67.88 1.96 5.14
CA SER A 288 -66.86 1.51 6.08
C SER A 288 -65.65 0.86 5.44
N TYR A 289 -65.79 0.38 4.21
CA TYR A 289 -64.70 -0.15 3.40
C TYR A 289 -64.52 0.70 2.15
N PHE A 290 -63.28 1.11 1.89
CA PHE A 290 -62.90 1.88 0.70
C PHE A 290 -61.58 1.37 0.14
N ARG A 291 -61.55 1.07 -1.16
CA ARG A 291 -60.37 0.59 -1.86
C ARG A 291 -60.11 1.37 -3.14
N ILE A 292 -58.84 1.66 -3.41
CA ILE A 292 -58.38 2.30 -4.65
C ILE A 292 -57.44 1.36 -5.37
N GLU A 293 -57.70 1.14 -6.66
CA GLU A 293 -56.82 0.40 -7.57
C GLU A 293 -56.38 1.31 -8.72
N TYR A 294 -55.13 1.16 -9.16
CA TYR A 294 -54.60 1.92 -10.29
C TYR A 294 -54.50 1.01 -11.51
N VAL A 295 -55.23 1.34 -12.57
CA VAL A 295 -55.28 0.54 -13.80
C VAL A 295 -54.82 1.37 -14.99
N ASN A 296 -54.15 0.72 -15.95
CA ASN A 296 -53.71 1.35 -17.19
C ASN A 296 -54.67 0.97 -18.34
N PRO A 297 -55.36 1.92 -19.01
CA PRO A 297 -56.36 1.61 -20.04
C PRO A 297 -55.80 1.39 -21.46
N SER A 298 -54.48 1.42 -21.70
CA SER A 298 -53.94 1.27 -23.07
C SER A 298 -54.06 -0.17 -23.61
N ASN A 299 -54.49 -0.32 -24.87
CA ASN A 299 -54.94 -1.59 -25.44
C ASN A 299 -53.83 -2.48 -26.06
N LYS A 300 -52.63 -1.94 -26.31
CA LYS A 300 -51.46 -2.71 -26.77
C LYS A 300 -50.31 -2.59 -25.77
N THR A 301 -49.38 -3.52 -25.88
CA THR A 301 -48.16 -3.55 -25.08
C THR A 301 -46.93 -3.38 -25.96
N LEU A 302 -45.98 -2.58 -25.49
CA LEU A 302 -44.63 -2.51 -26.02
C LEU A 302 -43.70 -3.05 -24.95
N THR A 303 -43.14 -4.24 -25.17
CA THR A 303 -42.17 -4.85 -24.26
C THR A 303 -40.77 -4.48 -24.71
N LEU A 304 -40.01 -3.81 -23.86
CA LEU A 304 -38.63 -3.41 -24.15
C LEU A 304 -37.67 -4.17 -23.23
N THR A 305 -36.64 -4.78 -23.78
CA THR A 305 -35.53 -5.37 -23.03
C THR A 305 -34.25 -4.57 -23.28
N ASN A 306 -33.54 -4.18 -22.22
CA ASN A 306 -32.36 -3.32 -22.28
C ASN A 306 -32.64 -1.99 -23.01
N ALA A 307 -33.82 -1.41 -22.79
CA ALA A 307 -34.27 -0.20 -23.46
C ALA A 307 -35.40 0.49 -22.68
N LYS A 308 -35.56 1.79 -22.93
CA LYS A 308 -36.58 2.65 -22.32
C LYS A 308 -37.40 3.38 -23.38
N ALA A 309 -38.67 3.64 -23.08
CA ALA A 309 -39.59 4.38 -23.93
C ALA A 309 -39.84 5.80 -23.39
N TYR A 310 -40.07 6.76 -24.27
CA TYR A 310 -40.22 8.17 -23.96
C TYR A 310 -41.38 8.78 -24.78
N THR A 311 -41.98 9.82 -24.22
CA THR A 311 -43.11 10.53 -24.85
C THR A 311 -42.66 11.58 -25.86
N ASP A 312 -41.40 12.00 -25.80
CA ASP A 312 -40.83 13.09 -26.59
C ASP A 312 -39.53 12.69 -27.31
N ALA A 313 -39.25 13.38 -28.42
CA ALA A 313 -38.05 13.16 -29.24
C ALA A 313 -36.74 13.61 -28.57
N ALA A 314 -36.81 14.37 -27.47
CA ALA A 314 -35.63 14.76 -26.69
C ALA A 314 -35.27 13.72 -25.61
N TYR A 315 -36.05 12.64 -25.49
CA TYR A 315 -35.85 11.56 -24.51
C TYR A 315 -35.79 12.06 -23.07
N THR A 316 -36.60 13.07 -22.75
CA THR A 316 -36.58 13.74 -21.44
C THR A 316 -37.65 13.18 -20.50
N THR A 317 -38.78 12.74 -21.04
CA THR A 317 -39.92 12.25 -20.25
C THR A 317 -40.16 10.77 -20.55
N GLU A 318 -39.61 9.90 -19.70
CA GLU A 318 -39.79 8.45 -19.79
C GLU A 318 -41.28 8.09 -19.66
N LEU A 319 -41.75 7.20 -20.54
CA LEU A 319 -43.09 6.65 -20.48
C LEU A 319 -43.17 5.70 -19.28
N ILE A 320 -44.27 5.67 -18.55
CA ILE A 320 -44.37 4.74 -17.42
C ILE A 320 -44.59 3.31 -17.91
N ASN A 321 -43.80 2.40 -17.35
CA ASN A 321 -43.95 0.97 -17.55
C ASN A 321 -44.94 0.37 -16.55
N ALA A 322 -45.63 -0.68 -17.00
CA ALA A 322 -46.61 -1.45 -16.25
C ALA A 322 -45.97 -2.48 -15.31
N THR A 323 -44.74 -2.87 -15.63
CA THR A 323 -43.97 -3.88 -14.90
C THR A 323 -42.51 -3.77 -15.35
N SER A 324 -41.58 -3.88 -14.40
CA SER A 324 -40.15 -3.93 -14.65
C SER A 324 -39.54 -5.11 -13.89
N ALA A 325 -38.91 -6.04 -14.62
CA ALA A 325 -38.21 -7.18 -14.04
C ALA A 325 -37.02 -7.55 -14.95
N ASN A 326 -35.84 -7.78 -14.36
CA ASN A 326 -34.65 -8.30 -15.03
C ASN A 326 -34.30 -7.60 -16.37
N GLY A 327 -34.23 -6.26 -16.37
CA GLY A 327 -33.87 -5.48 -17.56
C GLY A 327 -34.95 -5.42 -18.65
N THR A 328 -36.14 -5.95 -18.38
CA THR A 328 -37.32 -5.92 -19.26
C THR A 328 -38.40 -5.05 -18.65
N SER A 329 -38.95 -4.13 -19.45
CA SER A 329 -40.04 -3.25 -19.06
C SER A 329 -41.17 -3.32 -20.08
N THR A 330 -42.40 -3.50 -19.61
CA THR A 330 -43.59 -3.53 -20.46
C THR A 330 -44.31 -2.19 -20.36
N TYR A 331 -44.55 -1.53 -21.48
CA TYR A 331 -45.29 -0.27 -21.56
C TYR A 331 -46.66 -0.53 -22.17
N HIS A 332 -47.67 0.18 -21.68
CA HIS A 332 -48.97 0.21 -22.33
C HIS A 332 -49.01 1.40 -23.28
N VAL A 333 -49.39 1.14 -24.54
CA VAL A 333 -49.38 2.14 -25.61
C VAL A 333 -50.67 2.00 -26.43
N ASP A 334 -51.29 3.12 -26.79
CA ASP A 334 -52.45 3.14 -27.66
C ASP A 334 -52.10 2.65 -29.07
N GLU A 335 -52.98 1.85 -29.68
CA GLU A 335 -52.84 1.42 -31.07
C GLU A 335 -52.70 2.62 -32.04
N GLY A 336 -51.67 2.57 -32.89
CA GLY A 336 -51.31 3.60 -33.86
C GLY A 336 -50.42 4.72 -33.32
N LYS A 337 -50.08 4.73 -32.03
CA LYS A 337 -49.23 5.77 -31.43
C LYS A 337 -47.76 5.52 -31.68
N THR A 338 -47.02 6.59 -32.00
CA THR A 338 -45.56 6.58 -32.10
C THR A 338 -44.92 6.90 -30.76
N VAL A 339 -43.91 6.12 -30.38
CA VAL A 339 -43.16 6.20 -29.13
C VAL A 339 -41.66 6.31 -29.45
N TYR A 340 -40.93 7.07 -28.65
CA TYR A 340 -39.49 7.27 -28.79
C TYR A 340 -38.76 6.25 -27.91
N VAL A 341 -37.91 5.41 -28.47
CA VAL A 341 -37.25 4.31 -27.74
C VAL A 341 -35.74 4.50 -27.77
N LYS A 342 -35.10 4.35 -26.60
CA LYS A 342 -33.66 4.45 -26.42
C LYS A 342 -33.11 3.18 -25.80
N ALA A 343 -32.09 2.60 -26.43
CA ALA A 343 -31.35 1.47 -25.91
C ALA A 343 -30.60 1.86 -24.62
N VAL A 344 -30.65 0.99 -23.62
CA VAL A 344 -29.98 1.13 -22.32
C VAL A 344 -29.10 -0.10 -22.11
N ALA A 345 -27.85 0.10 -21.70
CA ALA A 345 -26.95 -1.02 -21.45
C ALA A 345 -27.50 -1.91 -20.31
N PRO A 346 -27.22 -3.23 -20.29
CA PRO A 346 -27.68 -4.13 -19.24
C PRO A 346 -27.22 -3.73 -17.83
N ASP A 347 -26.04 -3.13 -17.72
CA ASP A 347 -25.49 -2.54 -16.50
C ASP A 347 -24.53 -1.38 -16.85
N GLU A 348 -24.19 -0.56 -15.84
CA GLU A 348 -23.21 0.53 -15.97
C GLU A 348 -21.78 0.10 -15.59
N THR A 349 -21.61 -1.12 -15.07
CA THR A 349 -20.32 -1.63 -14.58
C THR A 349 -19.39 -2.12 -15.69
N GLN A 350 -19.96 -2.48 -16.84
CA GLN A 350 -19.24 -3.05 -17.97
C GLN A 350 -19.37 -2.16 -19.21
N GLN A 351 -18.37 -2.19 -20.09
CA GLN A 351 -18.52 -1.57 -21.39
C GLN A 351 -19.33 -2.49 -22.31
N TRP A 352 -20.36 -1.92 -22.95
CA TRP A 352 -21.27 -2.65 -23.83
C TRP A 352 -21.26 -2.07 -25.23
N MET A 353 -21.16 -2.93 -26.24
CA MET A 353 -21.29 -2.53 -27.65
C MET A 353 -22.69 -2.88 -28.15
N PHE A 354 -23.44 -1.85 -28.56
CA PHE A 354 -24.77 -2.01 -29.15
C PHE A 354 -24.66 -2.72 -30.51
N LYS A 355 -25.49 -3.74 -30.73
CA LYS A 355 -25.50 -4.58 -31.94
C LYS A 355 -26.81 -4.48 -32.73
N GLY A 356 -27.64 -3.50 -32.44
CA GLY A 356 -28.95 -3.32 -33.07
C GLY A 356 -30.08 -3.95 -32.25
N TRP A 357 -31.24 -4.07 -32.86
CA TRP A 357 -32.47 -4.50 -32.20
C TRP A 357 -32.93 -5.89 -32.67
N THR A 358 -33.49 -6.68 -31.76
CA THR A 358 -34.38 -7.80 -32.11
C THR A 358 -35.80 -7.27 -32.15
N GLY A 359 -36.55 -7.55 -33.22
CA GLY A 359 -37.91 -7.01 -33.44
C GLY A 359 -37.96 -5.69 -34.24
N SER A 360 -36.81 -5.13 -34.64
CA SER A 360 -36.70 -3.98 -35.55
C SER A 360 -35.46 -4.11 -36.44
N ASN A 361 -35.49 -3.55 -37.65
CA ASN A 361 -34.36 -3.54 -38.58
C ASN A 361 -33.45 -2.30 -38.43
N LYS A 362 -33.72 -1.45 -37.44
CA LYS A 362 -32.94 -0.24 -37.16
C LYS A 362 -31.61 -0.58 -36.50
N THR A 363 -30.60 0.22 -36.80
CA THR A 363 -29.23 0.06 -36.27
C THR A 363 -28.85 1.13 -35.25
N ASP A 364 -29.68 2.17 -35.12
CA ASP A 364 -29.45 3.28 -34.19
C ASP A 364 -29.86 2.90 -32.76
N LYS A 365 -29.16 3.45 -31.76
CA LYS A 365 -29.49 3.28 -30.34
C LYS A 365 -30.82 3.96 -29.97
N GLU A 366 -31.22 4.94 -30.75
CA GLU A 366 -32.42 5.76 -30.56
C GLU A 366 -33.30 5.57 -31.79
N ILE A 367 -34.52 5.09 -31.59
CA ILE A 367 -35.47 4.75 -32.66
C ILE A 367 -36.86 5.28 -32.34
N ASN A 368 -37.69 5.42 -33.38
CA ASN A 368 -39.11 5.73 -33.24
C ASN A 368 -39.93 4.49 -33.61
N VAL A 369 -40.90 4.14 -32.79
CA VAL A 369 -41.70 2.91 -32.91
C VAL A 369 -43.18 3.25 -32.92
N THR A 370 -43.90 2.90 -33.97
CA THR A 370 -45.36 3.02 -34.01
C THR A 370 -45.99 1.70 -33.63
N VAL A 371 -46.79 1.69 -32.55
CA VAL A 371 -47.34 0.47 -31.95
C VAL A 371 -48.70 0.16 -32.57
N HIS A 372 -48.79 -0.81 -33.47
CA HIS A 372 -50.07 -1.26 -34.07
C HIS A 372 -50.60 -2.55 -33.45
N GLU A 373 -49.73 -3.32 -32.82
CA GLU A 373 -50.04 -4.58 -32.16
C GLU A 373 -49.17 -4.72 -30.90
N ASN A 374 -49.28 -5.83 -30.18
CA ASN A 374 -48.34 -6.11 -29.10
C ASN A 374 -46.95 -6.32 -29.70
N MET A 375 -46.00 -5.49 -29.30
CA MET A 375 -44.64 -5.49 -29.84
C MET A 375 -43.63 -5.84 -28.75
N ALA A 376 -42.56 -6.52 -29.14
CA ALA A 376 -41.41 -6.75 -28.28
C ALA A 376 -40.14 -6.32 -29.01
N LEU A 377 -39.31 -5.50 -28.35
CA LEU A 377 -38.03 -5.05 -28.84
C LEU A 377 -36.94 -5.34 -27.80
N THR A 378 -35.87 -5.98 -28.25
CA THR A 378 -34.69 -6.21 -27.41
C THR A 378 -33.52 -5.44 -27.99
N ALA A 379 -32.94 -4.53 -27.21
CA ALA A 379 -31.64 -3.96 -27.54
C ALA A 379 -30.57 -5.03 -27.33
N ASN A 380 -29.92 -5.44 -28.42
CA ASN A 380 -28.87 -6.43 -28.36
C ASN A 380 -27.56 -5.74 -27.99
N TRP A 381 -26.98 -6.20 -26.89
CA TRP A 381 -25.68 -5.74 -26.44
C TRP A 381 -24.72 -6.91 -26.47
N LYS A 382 -23.55 -6.69 -27.07
CA LYS A 382 -22.41 -7.58 -26.89
C LYS A 382 -21.60 -6.99 -25.74
N LYS A 383 -21.42 -7.77 -24.67
CA LYS A 383 -20.45 -7.42 -23.63
C LYS A 383 -19.14 -7.15 -24.36
N VAL A 384 -18.57 -5.97 -24.16
CA VAL A 384 -17.15 -5.81 -24.44
C VAL A 384 -16.52 -6.63 -23.33
N THR A 385 -16.29 -7.93 -23.61
CA THR A 385 -15.30 -8.69 -22.84
C THR A 385 -14.09 -7.79 -22.81
N ASP A 386 -13.64 -7.47 -21.60
CA ASP A 386 -12.61 -6.49 -21.30
C ASP A 386 -11.64 -6.43 -22.47
N GLN A 387 -11.38 -5.25 -23.03
CA GLN A 387 -10.14 -5.13 -23.81
C GLN A 387 -9.08 -5.76 -22.94
N ALA A 388 -8.52 -6.89 -23.41
CA ALA A 388 -7.62 -7.69 -22.62
C ALA A 388 -6.66 -6.73 -21.96
N THR A 389 -6.66 -6.67 -20.61
CA THR A 389 -5.98 -5.60 -19.87
C THR A 389 -4.54 -5.66 -20.31
N ASN A 390 -4.10 -4.68 -21.07
CA ASN A 390 -2.75 -4.64 -21.58
C ASN A 390 -1.86 -4.24 -20.41
N TYR A 391 -0.93 -5.10 -20.04
CA TYR A 391 -0.05 -4.85 -18.90
C TYR A 391 1.14 -3.93 -19.26
N GLY A 392 1.15 -3.36 -20.48
CA GLY A 392 2.23 -2.51 -20.95
C GLY A 392 3.52 -3.27 -21.27
N ILE A 393 3.44 -4.60 -21.42
CA ILE A 393 4.59 -5.49 -21.67
C ILE A 393 4.48 -6.06 -23.08
N LYS A 394 5.58 -6.00 -23.84
CA LYS A 394 5.73 -6.68 -25.14
C LYS A 394 6.91 -7.62 -25.10
N VAL A 395 6.69 -8.86 -25.53
CA VAL A 395 7.76 -9.87 -25.61
C VAL A 395 7.95 -10.31 -27.05
N THR A 396 9.19 -10.31 -27.51
CA THR A 396 9.58 -10.80 -28.84
C THR A 396 10.57 -11.95 -28.67
N ILE A 397 10.28 -13.11 -29.30
CA ILE A 397 11.17 -14.28 -29.32
C ILE A 397 11.61 -14.58 -30.75
N GLY A 398 12.91 -14.65 -30.98
CA GLY A 398 13.52 -14.85 -32.29
C GLY A 398 13.22 -13.68 -33.23
N ASN A 399 12.80 -14.02 -34.45
CA ASN A 399 12.37 -13.06 -35.48
C ASN A 399 10.84 -13.00 -35.63
N ASN A 400 10.11 -13.48 -34.63
CA ASN A 400 8.65 -13.46 -34.65
C ASN A 400 8.11 -12.06 -34.36
N PRO A 401 6.85 -11.76 -34.71
CA PRO A 401 6.19 -10.53 -34.29
C PRO A 401 6.14 -10.40 -32.76
N PRO A 402 6.22 -9.18 -32.20
CA PRO A 402 6.04 -8.95 -30.76
C PRO A 402 4.66 -9.44 -30.28
N ILE A 403 4.63 -10.05 -29.11
CA ILE A 403 3.43 -10.50 -28.40
C ILE A 403 3.14 -9.48 -27.31
N GLU A 404 1.96 -8.84 -27.36
CA GLU A 404 1.49 -7.99 -26.26
C GLU A 404 0.97 -8.88 -25.12
N VAL A 405 1.41 -8.61 -23.89
CA VAL A 405 0.96 -9.34 -22.71
C VAL A 405 -0.30 -8.70 -22.17
N THR A 406 -1.36 -9.50 -22.07
CA THR A 406 -2.68 -9.05 -21.65
C THR A 406 -3.28 -10.00 -20.63
N SER A 407 -4.39 -9.62 -20.00
CA SER A 407 -5.13 -10.50 -19.09
C SER A 407 -5.60 -11.81 -19.73
N GLU A 408 -5.65 -11.92 -21.06
CA GLU A 408 -6.03 -13.15 -21.76
C GLU A 408 -4.88 -14.16 -21.88
N ASN A 409 -3.64 -13.68 -22.07
CA ASN A 409 -2.49 -14.53 -22.36
C ASN A 409 -1.41 -14.55 -21.27
N CYS A 410 -1.55 -13.78 -20.18
CA CYS A 410 -0.51 -13.65 -19.16
C CYS A 410 -0.14 -14.99 -18.50
N GLY A 411 -1.06 -15.97 -18.44
CA GLY A 411 -0.73 -17.32 -17.95
C GLY A 411 -0.02 -18.24 -18.96
N HIS A 412 0.07 -17.84 -20.23
CA HIS A 412 0.63 -18.66 -21.32
C HIS A 412 1.03 -17.78 -22.51
N ILE A 413 2.01 -16.89 -22.33
CA ILE A 413 2.35 -15.83 -23.30
C ILE A 413 2.76 -16.42 -24.65
N LEU A 414 3.37 -17.61 -24.65
CA LEU A 414 3.80 -18.32 -25.86
C LEU A 414 2.72 -19.27 -26.43
N GLY A 415 1.47 -19.11 -26.00
CA GLY A 415 0.33 -19.92 -26.42
C GLY A 415 -0.06 -21.00 -25.42
N VAL A 416 -1.35 -21.38 -25.46
CA VAL A 416 -1.94 -22.39 -24.55
C VAL A 416 -1.16 -23.71 -24.59
N GLY A 417 -0.74 -24.19 -23.43
CA GLY A 417 0.05 -25.41 -23.27
C GLY A 417 1.58 -25.18 -23.33
N ASN A 418 2.02 -23.93 -23.43
CA ASN A 418 3.43 -23.53 -23.32
C ASN A 418 3.60 -22.48 -22.22
N ASP A 419 3.55 -22.95 -20.99
CA ASP A 419 3.59 -22.11 -19.78
C ASP A 419 5.03 -21.76 -19.36
N LYS A 420 5.97 -21.82 -20.31
CA LYS A 420 7.37 -21.46 -20.06
C LYS A 420 7.56 -19.97 -19.80
N LEU A 421 6.66 -19.14 -20.29
CA LEU A 421 6.71 -17.69 -20.10
C LEU A 421 5.34 -17.19 -19.67
N THR A 422 5.28 -16.62 -18.49
CA THR A 422 4.06 -16.15 -17.84
C THR A 422 4.29 -14.79 -17.20
N TYR A 423 3.22 -14.05 -16.97
CA TYR A 423 3.19 -12.82 -16.21
C TYR A 423 2.13 -12.95 -15.12
N ASP A 424 2.52 -12.67 -13.89
CA ASP A 424 1.62 -12.64 -12.73
C ASP A 424 1.27 -11.18 -12.40
N PRO A 425 0.02 -10.74 -12.63
CA PRO A 425 -0.41 -9.37 -12.35
C PRO A 425 -0.48 -9.03 -10.85
N ASP A 426 -0.56 -10.02 -9.97
CA ASP A 426 -0.63 -9.78 -8.51
C ASP A 426 0.76 -9.48 -7.93
N THR A 427 1.80 -10.05 -8.53
CA THR A 427 3.21 -9.86 -8.13
C THR A 427 4.00 -8.99 -9.10
N HIS A 428 3.37 -8.51 -10.17
CA HIS A 428 3.98 -7.72 -11.25
C HIS A 428 5.26 -8.36 -11.83
N THR A 429 5.30 -9.70 -11.91
CA THR A 429 6.51 -10.44 -12.29
C THR A 429 6.32 -11.19 -13.61
N LEU A 430 7.16 -10.90 -14.60
CA LEU A 430 7.31 -11.69 -15.82
C LEU A 430 8.29 -12.84 -15.57
N THR A 431 7.79 -14.07 -15.55
CA THR A 431 8.57 -15.28 -15.26
C THR A 431 8.80 -16.11 -16.52
N GLY A 432 10.07 -16.36 -16.85
CA GLY A 432 10.50 -17.28 -17.90
C GLY A 432 11.25 -18.49 -17.32
N THR A 433 10.81 -19.70 -17.64
CA THR A 433 11.47 -20.96 -17.24
C THR A 433 11.83 -21.82 -18.44
N GLY A 434 13.12 -22.15 -18.57
CA GLY A 434 13.68 -22.94 -19.66
C GLY A 434 14.53 -22.10 -20.61
N SER A 435 14.70 -22.60 -21.83
CA SER A 435 15.53 -21.95 -22.85
C SER A 435 14.67 -21.23 -23.89
N PHE A 436 15.03 -19.97 -24.16
CA PHE A 436 14.43 -19.10 -25.16
C PHE A 436 15.44 -18.82 -26.28
N GLY A 437 14.98 -18.49 -27.49
CA GLY A 437 15.87 -17.91 -28.52
C GLY A 437 16.27 -16.48 -28.16
N LYS A 438 16.78 -15.70 -29.13
CA LYS A 438 16.92 -14.24 -28.99
C LYS A 438 15.64 -13.65 -28.39
N MET A 439 15.76 -12.85 -27.33
CA MET A 439 14.60 -12.39 -26.55
C MET A 439 14.65 -10.88 -26.35
N LYS A 440 13.52 -10.21 -26.54
CA LYS A 440 13.34 -8.79 -26.22
C LYS A 440 12.09 -8.62 -25.36
N VAL A 441 12.22 -7.93 -24.24
CA VAL A 441 11.13 -7.56 -23.32
C VAL A 441 11.08 -6.05 -23.23
N GLU A 442 9.94 -5.48 -23.59
CA GLU A 442 9.71 -4.03 -23.57
C GLU A 442 8.55 -3.74 -22.62
N ILE A 443 8.85 -3.05 -21.53
CA ILE A 443 7.89 -2.59 -20.52
C ILE A 443 7.74 -1.08 -20.67
N THR A 444 6.52 -0.59 -20.57
CA THR A 444 6.22 0.84 -20.73
C THR A 444 6.58 1.60 -19.45
N ASP A 445 7.26 2.74 -19.56
CA ASP A 445 7.83 3.46 -18.42
C ASP A 445 6.77 4.11 -17.48
N ASP A 446 5.55 4.33 -17.98
CA ASP A 446 4.45 5.03 -17.31
C ASP A 446 3.53 4.14 -16.47
N LEU A 447 3.89 2.86 -16.29
CA LEU A 447 3.15 1.96 -15.41
C LEU A 447 3.25 2.43 -13.95
N GLU A 448 2.08 2.45 -13.28
CA GLU A 448 1.94 2.71 -11.84
C GLU A 448 2.67 1.63 -11.04
N ASP A 449 2.44 0.37 -11.39
CA ASP A 449 3.11 -0.78 -10.83
C ASP A 449 4.33 -1.16 -11.67
N LYS A 450 5.50 -1.25 -11.03
CA LYS A 450 6.75 -1.60 -11.73
C LYS A 450 6.88 -3.11 -11.90
N VAL A 451 7.47 -3.52 -13.02
CA VAL A 451 7.48 -4.93 -13.46
C VAL A 451 8.86 -5.55 -13.31
N ASP A 452 8.93 -6.70 -12.65
CA ASP A 452 10.13 -7.51 -12.53
C ASP A 452 10.24 -8.53 -13.67
N VAL A 453 11.47 -8.81 -14.12
CA VAL A 453 11.76 -9.83 -15.13
C VAL A 453 12.64 -10.92 -14.54
N VAL A 454 12.09 -12.12 -14.42
CA VAL A 454 12.78 -13.29 -13.83
C VAL A 454 12.88 -14.40 -14.87
N LEU A 455 14.07 -14.63 -15.39
CA LEU A 455 14.37 -15.67 -16.36
C LEU A 455 15.27 -16.74 -15.74
N SER A 456 14.93 -18.01 -15.93
CA SER A 456 15.72 -19.10 -15.37
C SER A 456 15.77 -20.36 -16.22
N ASN A 457 16.88 -21.10 -16.14
CA ASN A 457 16.99 -22.41 -16.75
C ASN A 457 17.89 -23.32 -15.90
N ALA A 458 17.32 -24.43 -15.42
CA ALA A 458 18.05 -25.41 -14.61
C ALA A 458 19.05 -26.25 -15.42
N ASN A 459 18.96 -26.25 -16.76
CA ASN A 459 19.88 -27.00 -17.61
C ASN A 459 20.07 -26.33 -18.97
N GLY A 460 21.17 -25.59 -19.11
CA GLY A 460 21.59 -24.93 -20.34
C GLY A 460 21.28 -23.42 -20.36
N ALA A 461 21.43 -22.82 -21.55
CA ALA A 461 21.23 -21.38 -21.73
C ALA A 461 19.78 -20.96 -21.45
N VAL A 462 19.63 -19.85 -20.76
CA VAL A 462 18.33 -19.18 -20.56
C VAL A 462 17.91 -18.49 -21.86
N VAL A 463 18.84 -17.78 -22.50
CA VAL A 463 18.63 -17.10 -23.78
C VAL A 463 19.72 -17.56 -24.77
N ASN A 464 19.32 -18.35 -25.76
CA ASN A 464 20.18 -18.75 -26.86
C ASN A 464 20.12 -17.67 -27.97
N GLY A 465 20.83 -16.57 -27.71
CA GLY A 465 20.92 -15.39 -28.55
C GLY A 465 21.14 -14.14 -27.69
N SER A 466 20.79 -12.98 -28.23
CA SER A 466 20.82 -11.72 -27.47
C SER A 466 19.61 -11.55 -26.56
N LEU A 467 19.79 -10.87 -25.43
CA LEU A 467 18.72 -10.43 -24.53
C LEU A 467 18.61 -8.91 -24.55
N THR A 468 17.40 -8.40 -24.67
CA THR A 468 17.11 -6.98 -24.46
C THR A 468 15.96 -6.84 -23.47
N VAL A 469 16.13 -6.05 -22.42
CA VAL A 469 15.08 -5.74 -21.43
C VAL A 469 15.05 -4.23 -21.22
N THR A 470 13.88 -3.60 -21.36
CA THR A 470 13.71 -2.15 -21.14
C THR A 470 12.50 -1.88 -20.26
N GLY A 471 12.63 -0.93 -19.31
CA GLY A 471 11.53 -0.46 -18.46
C GLY A 471 11.22 -1.36 -17.26
N ALA A 472 12.09 -2.33 -16.95
CA ALA A 472 11.91 -3.21 -15.80
C ALA A 472 12.26 -2.51 -14.48
N GLN A 473 11.69 -2.99 -13.37
CA GLN A 473 12.16 -2.69 -12.02
C GLN A 473 13.42 -3.49 -11.75
N ASP A 474 13.28 -4.80 -11.53
CA ASP A 474 14.40 -5.70 -11.32
C ASP A 474 14.54 -6.70 -12.48
N VAL A 475 15.78 -7.11 -12.78
CA VAL A 475 16.06 -8.13 -13.81
C VAL A 475 16.92 -9.24 -13.23
N LYS A 476 16.37 -10.44 -13.18
CA LYS A 476 17.03 -11.64 -12.67
C LYS A 476 17.17 -12.70 -13.76
N VAL A 477 18.40 -13.11 -14.06
CA VAL A 477 18.71 -14.18 -15.01
C VAL A 477 19.58 -15.23 -14.31
N THR A 478 19.01 -16.38 -13.97
CA THR A 478 19.72 -17.41 -13.18
C THR A 478 19.67 -18.78 -13.83
N GLY A 479 20.74 -19.55 -13.76
CA GLY A 479 20.68 -20.92 -14.28
C GLY A 479 21.93 -21.75 -14.08
N VAL A 480 21.89 -22.94 -14.64
CA VAL A 480 23.00 -23.89 -14.64
C VAL A 480 23.36 -24.19 -16.09
N SER A 481 24.33 -23.46 -16.64
CA SER A 481 24.77 -23.61 -18.02
C SER A 481 26.25 -23.96 -18.09
N SER A 482 26.58 -24.93 -18.95
CA SER A 482 27.97 -25.31 -19.28
C SER A 482 28.57 -24.47 -20.42
N THR A 483 27.76 -23.64 -21.07
CA THR A 483 28.15 -22.75 -22.18
C THR A 483 28.06 -21.28 -21.76
N ALA A 484 26.85 -20.71 -21.74
CA ALA A 484 26.51 -19.41 -21.16
C ALA A 484 25.04 -19.34 -20.74
N LEU A 485 24.63 -18.42 -19.86
CA LEU A 485 23.20 -18.14 -19.61
C LEU A 485 22.57 -17.42 -20.80
N ILE A 486 23.30 -16.43 -21.34
CA ILE A 486 22.96 -15.66 -22.52
C ILE A 486 24.10 -15.82 -23.52
N THR A 487 23.84 -16.40 -24.69
CA THR A 487 24.93 -16.74 -25.63
C THR A 487 25.40 -15.56 -26.49
N GLY A 488 24.60 -14.50 -26.64
CA GLY A 488 24.95 -13.26 -27.36
C GLY A 488 25.04 -12.04 -26.45
N ASP A 489 24.82 -10.84 -27.00
CA ASP A 489 24.80 -9.57 -26.25
C ASP A 489 23.61 -9.44 -25.29
N ALA A 490 23.76 -8.68 -24.21
CA ALA A 490 22.70 -8.30 -23.29
C ALA A 490 22.62 -6.77 -23.15
N THR A 491 21.45 -6.20 -23.42
CA THR A 491 21.15 -4.77 -23.20
C THR A 491 20.00 -4.64 -22.22
N ILE A 492 20.24 -4.04 -21.06
CA ILE A 492 19.26 -3.97 -19.97
C ILE A 492 19.13 -2.55 -19.45
N THR A 493 17.92 -2.03 -19.48
CA THR A 493 17.54 -0.78 -18.83
C THR A 493 16.52 -1.09 -17.74
N CYS A 494 16.89 -0.88 -16.49
CA CYS A 494 16.03 -1.11 -15.34
C CYS A 494 16.28 -0.08 -14.23
N ALA A 495 15.30 0.11 -13.34
CA ALA A 495 15.40 1.10 -12.26
C ALA A 495 15.96 0.52 -10.94
N GLY A 496 15.85 -0.79 -10.74
CA GLY A 496 16.31 -1.53 -9.58
C GLY A 496 17.47 -2.45 -9.90
N ASP A 497 17.43 -3.66 -9.35
CA ASP A 497 18.57 -4.55 -9.27
C ASP A 497 18.68 -5.50 -10.48
N ILE A 498 19.91 -5.72 -10.93
CA ILE A 498 20.27 -6.76 -11.89
C ILE A 498 21.00 -7.87 -11.17
N LEU A 499 20.50 -9.11 -11.31
CA LEU A 499 21.19 -10.32 -10.89
C LEU A 499 21.35 -11.26 -12.08
N MET A 500 22.58 -11.57 -12.45
CA MET A 500 22.89 -12.65 -13.39
C MET A 500 23.77 -13.69 -12.70
N ASP A 501 23.28 -14.91 -12.53
CA ASP A 501 23.96 -15.93 -11.73
C ASP A 501 24.00 -17.27 -12.46
N ASN A 502 25.19 -17.65 -12.94
CA ASN A 502 25.44 -18.97 -13.53
C ASN A 502 26.22 -19.85 -12.55
N THR A 503 25.53 -20.82 -11.95
CA THR A 503 26.14 -21.83 -11.08
C THR A 503 26.58 -23.07 -11.88
N GLY A 504 26.83 -22.90 -13.17
CA GLY A 504 27.36 -23.93 -14.06
C GLY A 504 28.75 -23.55 -14.56
N SER A 505 29.43 -24.50 -15.20
CA SER A 505 30.80 -24.31 -15.67
C SER A 505 30.94 -23.37 -16.89
N GLY A 506 29.86 -22.76 -17.36
CA GLY A 506 29.87 -21.82 -18.49
C GLY A 506 30.00 -20.37 -18.04
N ASN A 507 29.95 -19.47 -19.01
CA ASN A 507 29.95 -18.03 -18.80
C ASN A 507 28.57 -17.55 -18.32
N VAL A 508 28.44 -16.32 -17.85
CA VAL A 508 27.12 -15.68 -17.73
C VAL A 508 26.69 -15.17 -19.11
N LEU A 509 27.59 -14.46 -19.79
CA LEU A 509 27.35 -13.82 -21.08
C LEU A 509 28.40 -14.21 -22.12
N GLY A 510 27.94 -14.56 -23.32
CA GLY A 510 28.79 -14.86 -24.48
C GLY A 510 29.28 -16.31 -24.55
N TYR A 511 29.17 -16.93 -25.71
CA TYR A 511 29.72 -18.26 -25.99
C TYR A 511 30.06 -18.44 -27.48
N GLY A 512 31.35 -18.64 -27.79
CA GLY A 512 31.83 -18.77 -29.17
C GLY A 512 32.12 -17.41 -29.80
N ASP A 513 31.09 -16.57 -29.92
CA ASP A 513 31.21 -15.14 -30.23
C ASP A 513 31.24 -14.31 -28.93
N HIS A 514 31.75 -13.08 -29.00
CA HIS A 514 31.74 -12.16 -27.86
C HIS A 514 30.32 -11.73 -27.51
N GLY A 515 29.97 -11.74 -26.22
CA GLY A 515 28.70 -11.24 -25.69
C GLY A 515 28.94 -10.00 -24.84
N ASN A 516 28.51 -8.84 -25.34
CA ASN A 516 28.68 -7.56 -24.67
C ASN A 516 27.51 -7.27 -23.74
N LEU A 517 27.81 -6.70 -22.58
CA LEU A 517 26.82 -6.21 -21.62
C LEU A 517 26.72 -4.69 -21.71
N ASP A 518 25.49 -4.20 -21.83
CA ASP A 518 25.13 -2.78 -21.74
C ASP A 518 24.01 -2.65 -20.70
N VAL A 519 24.29 -1.97 -19.59
CA VAL A 519 23.35 -1.73 -18.49
C VAL A 519 23.14 -0.24 -18.29
N GLN A 520 21.88 0.17 -18.21
CA GLN A 520 21.49 1.56 -18.04
C GLN A 520 20.56 1.73 -16.82
N SER A 521 20.87 2.71 -15.97
CA SER A 521 20.03 3.19 -14.85
C SER A 521 19.79 2.21 -13.68
N ALA A 522 20.53 1.09 -13.60
CA ALA A 522 20.34 0.11 -12.54
C ALA A 522 20.69 0.66 -11.13
N GLN A 523 20.06 0.09 -10.11
CA GLN A 523 20.41 0.36 -8.71
C GLN A 523 21.60 -0.47 -8.26
N ASN A 524 21.57 -1.80 -8.41
CA ASN A 524 22.73 -2.66 -8.17
C ASN A 524 22.90 -3.64 -9.33
N VAL A 525 24.13 -4.05 -9.61
CA VAL A 525 24.45 -5.02 -10.66
C VAL A 525 25.33 -6.12 -10.08
N THR A 526 24.82 -7.34 -10.06
CA THR A 526 25.51 -8.52 -9.53
C THR A 526 25.60 -9.59 -10.62
N ILE A 527 26.82 -9.98 -10.98
CA ILE A 527 27.09 -10.91 -12.08
C ILE A 527 28.06 -11.97 -11.60
N HIS A 528 27.55 -13.18 -11.39
CA HIS A 528 28.28 -14.28 -10.79
C HIS A 528 28.41 -15.43 -11.78
N GLY A 529 29.65 -15.85 -12.04
CA GLY A 529 29.97 -17.03 -12.84
C GLY A 529 30.82 -18.01 -12.05
N GLU A 530 30.43 -19.28 -12.02
CA GLU A 530 31.31 -20.32 -11.49
C GLU A 530 32.51 -20.54 -12.42
N GLY A 531 32.26 -20.60 -13.74
CA GLY A 531 33.29 -20.77 -14.76
C GLY A 531 33.95 -22.15 -14.73
N ARG A 532 34.82 -22.42 -15.72
CA ARG A 532 35.52 -23.71 -15.86
C ARG A 532 36.72 -23.76 -14.93
N THR A 533 36.98 -24.94 -14.38
CA THR A 533 38.17 -25.25 -13.58
C THR A 533 39.45 -25.46 -14.41
N GLY A 534 39.39 -25.26 -15.73
CA GLY A 534 40.54 -25.39 -16.63
C GLY A 534 41.58 -24.30 -16.39
N THR A 535 42.84 -24.60 -16.71
CA THR A 535 43.99 -23.69 -16.53
C THR A 535 44.29 -22.85 -17.77
N ASP A 536 43.46 -22.93 -18.82
CA ASP A 536 43.64 -22.13 -20.03
C ASP A 536 43.09 -20.73 -19.76
N GLU A 537 44.00 -19.77 -19.54
CA GLU A 537 43.66 -18.40 -19.15
C GLU A 537 43.27 -17.52 -20.34
N ASP A 538 43.53 -17.99 -21.57
CA ASP A 538 43.37 -17.23 -22.81
C ASP A 538 42.15 -17.74 -23.64
N GLY A 539 41.41 -18.71 -23.10
CA GLY A 539 40.22 -19.29 -23.72
C GLY A 539 38.90 -18.60 -23.30
N ASN A 540 37.78 -19.08 -23.83
CA ASN A 540 36.41 -18.54 -23.57
C ASN A 540 35.88 -18.79 -22.13
N ASN A 541 36.69 -18.58 -21.09
CA ASN A 541 36.40 -18.87 -19.69
C ASN A 541 36.28 -17.58 -18.86
N TYR A 542 35.26 -16.78 -19.16
CA TYR A 542 35.02 -15.48 -18.51
C TYR A 542 33.57 -15.37 -18.06
N THR A 543 33.31 -14.77 -16.89
CA THR A 543 31.93 -14.48 -16.48
C THR A 543 31.21 -13.67 -17.56
N ILE A 544 31.88 -12.66 -18.11
CA ILE A 544 31.45 -11.90 -19.28
C ILE A 544 32.49 -12.08 -20.39
N TYR A 545 32.16 -12.85 -21.42
CA TYR A 545 33.02 -13.06 -22.58
C TYR A 545 32.81 -11.97 -23.64
N GLY A 546 33.04 -10.72 -23.25
CA GLY A 546 32.88 -9.51 -24.06
C GLY A 546 33.05 -8.26 -23.21
N ARG A 547 32.68 -7.10 -23.74
CA ARG A 547 32.80 -5.82 -23.01
C ARG A 547 31.67 -5.68 -21.99
N ALA A 548 31.91 -4.92 -20.92
CA ALA A 548 30.88 -4.57 -19.94
C ALA A 548 30.78 -3.06 -19.78
N GLU A 549 29.66 -2.49 -20.19
CA GLU A 549 29.30 -1.08 -20.00
C GLU A 549 28.13 -1.01 -19.02
N ILE A 550 28.34 -0.39 -17.87
CA ILE A 550 27.42 -0.42 -16.74
C ILE A 550 27.24 0.98 -16.18
N GLU A 551 26.06 1.55 -16.34
CA GLU A 551 25.59 2.70 -15.57
C GLU A 551 24.75 2.19 -14.39
N CYS A 552 25.27 2.38 -13.18
CA CYS A 552 24.71 1.88 -11.94
C CYS A 552 24.80 2.97 -10.87
N SER A 553 23.76 3.15 -10.05
CA SER A 553 23.75 4.15 -8.97
C SER A 553 24.22 3.60 -7.62
N GLY A 554 24.18 2.28 -7.43
CA GLY A 554 24.63 1.57 -6.24
C GLY A 554 25.81 0.65 -6.57
N ASN A 555 25.78 -0.60 -6.11
CA ASN A 555 26.95 -1.48 -6.18
C ASN A 555 27.05 -2.25 -7.49
N VAL A 556 28.28 -2.46 -7.97
CA VAL A 556 28.62 -3.37 -9.07
C VAL A 556 29.51 -4.47 -8.54
N GLU A 557 29.06 -5.72 -8.65
CA GLU A 557 29.81 -6.92 -8.29
C GLU A 557 29.89 -7.86 -9.49
N ILE A 558 31.10 -8.16 -9.95
CA ILE A 558 31.37 -9.13 -11.01
C ILE A 558 32.34 -10.17 -10.46
N THR A 559 31.89 -11.42 -10.37
CA THR A 559 32.71 -12.50 -9.81
C THR A 559 32.87 -13.67 -10.77
N SER A 560 34.06 -14.24 -10.75
CA SER A 560 34.39 -15.49 -11.43
C SER A 560 35.08 -16.43 -10.46
N GLN A 561 34.45 -17.55 -10.14
CA GLN A 561 34.98 -18.48 -9.14
C GLN A 561 36.23 -19.21 -9.63
N ASN A 562 36.24 -19.63 -10.91
CA ASN A 562 37.32 -20.43 -11.51
C ASN A 562 37.98 -19.79 -12.74
N GLY A 563 37.31 -18.85 -13.43
CA GLY A 563 37.80 -18.21 -14.66
C GLY A 563 38.20 -16.75 -14.48
N GLY A 564 38.19 -16.02 -15.59
CA GLY A 564 38.28 -14.55 -15.60
C GLY A 564 36.92 -13.88 -15.39
N ALA A 565 36.89 -12.59 -15.06
CA ALA A 565 35.63 -11.87 -14.86
C ALA A 565 35.12 -11.20 -16.16
N VAL A 566 35.94 -10.37 -16.81
CA VAL A 566 35.57 -9.67 -18.06
C VAL A 566 36.66 -9.83 -19.12
N TRP A 567 36.28 -10.20 -20.35
CA TRP A 567 37.23 -10.47 -21.46
C TRP A 567 37.63 -9.25 -22.29
N ASP A 568 36.81 -8.21 -22.34
CA ASP A 568 37.10 -6.94 -23.04
C ASP A 568 37.01 -5.79 -21.99
N PRO A 569 37.30 -4.52 -22.35
CA PRO A 569 37.29 -3.41 -21.40
C PRO A 569 36.00 -3.28 -20.60
N VAL A 570 36.14 -2.79 -19.36
CA VAL A 570 35.02 -2.51 -18.45
C VAL A 570 34.84 -1.00 -18.27
N VAL A 571 33.61 -0.52 -18.48
CA VAL A 571 33.22 0.86 -18.29
C VAL A 571 32.10 0.91 -17.26
N ILE A 572 32.37 1.46 -16.09
CA ILE A 572 31.39 1.62 -15.01
C ILE A 572 31.20 3.10 -14.70
N THR A 573 29.96 3.56 -14.67
CA THR A 573 29.61 4.96 -14.38
C THR A 573 28.64 5.05 -13.20
N LYS A 574 28.91 6.01 -12.30
CA LYS A 574 28.07 6.42 -11.14
C LYS A 574 27.95 5.43 -9.98
N ALA A 575 28.68 4.32 -9.99
CA ALA A 575 28.53 3.28 -8.96
C ALA A 575 28.96 3.77 -7.57
N ASP A 576 28.37 3.20 -6.52
CA ASP A 576 28.78 3.41 -5.13
C ASP A 576 29.97 2.54 -4.76
N ASN A 577 29.94 1.24 -5.07
CA ASN A 577 31.11 0.38 -4.90
C ASN A 577 31.27 -0.51 -6.11
N VAL A 578 32.51 -0.80 -6.48
CA VAL A 578 32.84 -1.70 -7.59
C VAL A 578 33.74 -2.80 -7.08
N THR A 579 33.29 -4.05 -7.21
CA THR A 579 34.06 -5.24 -6.89
C THR A 579 34.13 -6.14 -8.11
N ILE A 580 35.34 -6.35 -8.63
CA ILE A 580 35.62 -7.31 -9.69
C ILE A 580 36.60 -8.34 -9.12
N THR A 581 36.15 -9.58 -8.98
CA THR A 581 36.97 -10.66 -8.39
C THR A 581 36.99 -11.87 -9.31
N ALA A 582 38.17 -12.34 -9.66
CA ALA A 582 38.34 -13.51 -10.50
C ALA A 582 39.40 -14.47 -9.93
N ALA A 583 39.29 -15.76 -10.26
CA ALA A 583 40.40 -16.67 -10.02
C ALA A 583 41.55 -16.39 -10.99
N GLN A 584 41.26 -16.28 -12.28
CA GLN A 584 42.19 -15.87 -13.33
C GLN A 584 42.15 -14.34 -13.50
N ARG A 585 42.31 -13.82 -14.71
CA ARG A 585 42.35 -12.37 -14.97
C ARG A 585 41.02 -11.71 -14.61
N ALA A 586 41.06 -10.61 -13.85
CA ALA A 586 39.83 -9.89 -13.53
C ALA A 586 39.31 -9.15 -14.78
N VAL A 587 40.17 -8.44 -15.50
CA VAL A 587 39.82 -7.79 -16.77
C VAL A 587 40.90 -8.04 -17.81
N TRP A 588 40.51 -8.54 -18.99
CA TRP A 588 41.37 -8.69 -20.15
C TRP A 588 41.17 -7.49 -21.09
N ASP A 589 41.86 -6.39 -20.84
CA ASP A 589 41.74 -5.20 -21.69
C ASP A 589 42.88 -5.19 -22.73
N SER A 590 42.69 -5.84 -23.89
CA SER A 590 43.71 -5.88 -24.95
C SER A 590 43.31 -5.11 -26.22
N ARG A 591 42.36 -4.18 -26.11
CA ARG A 591 41.82 -3.45 -27.27
C ARG A 591 42.46 -2.06 -27.32
N SER A 592 43.36 -1.84 -28.27
CA SER A 592 44.12 -0.58 -28.40
C SER A 592 43.31 0.72 -28.65
N TYR A 593 41.99 0.65 -28.75
CA TYR A 593 41.09 1.79 -29.03
C TYR A 593 39.99 1.96 -27.98
N LEU A 594 39.98 1.15 -26.90
CA LEU A 594 39.01 1.23 -25.81
C LEU A 594 39.75 0.98 -24.50
N ASP A 595 39.51 1.82 -23.50
CA ASP A 595 40.17 1.75 -22.21
C ASP A 595 39.14 1.46 -21.10
N SER A 596 39.57 0.72 -20.08
CA SER A 596 38.76 0.48 -18.89
C SER A 596 38.63 1.74 -18.04
N SER A 597 37.40 2.09 -17.66
CA SER A 597 37.11 3.30 -16.88
C SER A 597 36.06 3.05 -15.81
N ILE A 598 36.36 3.44 -14.58
CA ILE A 598 35.48 3.29 -13.42
C ILE A 598 35.28 4.65 -12.77
N ASN A 599 34.06 5.17 -12.81
CA ASN A 599 33.63 6.32 -12.02
C ASN A 599 32.77 5.82 -10.86
N CYS A 600 33.33 5.89 -9.65
CA CYS A 600 32.80 5.28 -8.44
C CYS A 600 32.86 6.30 -7.28
N SER A 601 31.83 6.37 -6.43
CA SER A 601 31.79 7.29 -5.27
C SER A 601 32.38 6.67 -3.99
N GLY A 602 32.38 5.35 -3.89
CA GLY A 602 32.88 4.56 -2.76
C GLY A 602 34.06 3.69 -3.18
N LYS A 603 34.07 2.40 -2.84
CA LYS A 603 35.28 1.56 -2.93
C LYS A 603 35.41 0.89 -4.29
N VAL A 604 36.64 0.81 -4.79
CA VAL A 604 36.98 0.02 -5.98
C VAL A 604 37.92 -1.11 -5.58
N LYS A 605 37.53 -2.35 -5.88
CA LYS A 605 38.31 -3.56 -5.63
C LYS A 605 38.39 -4.41 -6.90
N ILE A 606 39.58 -4.55 -7.46
CA ILE A 606 39.84 -5.41 -8.63
C ILE A 606 40.86 -6.47 -8.20
N THR A 607 40.46 -7.73 -8.12
CA THR A 607 41.35 -8.78 -7.61
C THR A 607 41.37 -10.04 -8.48
N SER A 608 42.57 -10.55 -8.71
CA SER A 608 42.84 -11.84 -9.33
C SER A 608 43.60 -12.74 -8.35
N LYS A 609 43.32 -14.06 -8.35
CA LYS A 609 44.04 -15.02 -7.51
C LYS A 609 45.33 -15.51 -8.16
N THR A 610 45.33 -15.74 -9.46
CA THR A 610 46.44 -16.42 -10.17
C THR A 610 47.03 -15.63 -11.33
N ALA A 611 46.46 -14.49 -11.72
CA ALA A 611 46.86 -13.75 -12.91
C ALA A 611 46.83 -12.22 -12.70
N ALA A 612 46.86 -11.44 -13.78
CA ALA A 612 46.74 -9.99 -13.75
C ALA A 612 45.37 -9.55 -13.19
N ALA A 613 45.32 -8.42 -12.49
CA ALA A 613 44.06 -7.74 -12.24
C ALA A 613 43.54 -7.10 -13.55
N LEU A 614 44.41 -6.42 -14.28
CA LEU A 614 44.16 -5.86 -15.60
C LEU A 614 45.30 -6.32 -16.53
N HIS A 615 44.96 -7.07 -17.58
CA HIS A 615 45.98 -7.73 -18.41
C HIS A 615 46.83 -6.77 -19.24
N ASP A 616 46.22 -5.77 -19.85
CA ASP A 616 46.79 -4.75 -20.74
C ASP A 616 45.84 -3.52 -20.70
N GLY A 617 46.05 -2.50 -21.53
CA GLY A 617 45.13 -1.36 -21.67
C GLY A 617 45.22 -0.34 -20.53
N LYS A 618 44.67 0.86 -20.75
CA LYS A 618 44.67 1.90 -19.72
C LYS A 618 43.49 1.70 -18.77
N LEU A 619 43.74 1.81 -17.47
CA LEU A 619 42.73 1.85 -16.42
C LEU A 619 42.60 3.25 -15.84
N THR A 620 41.39 3.80 -15.89
CA THR A 620 41.06 5.08 -15.24
C THR A 620 40.07 4.83 -14.10
N ILE A 621 40.38 5.31 -12.89
CA ILE A 621 39.49 5.28 -11.74
C ILE A 621 39.28 6.71 -11.24
N ASN A 622 38.02 7.16 -11.14
CA ASN A 622 37.67 8.49 -10.68
C ASN A 622 36.65 8.45 -9.54
N GLY A 623 36.81 9.35 -8.56
CA GLY A 623 35.84 9.62 -7.50
C GLY A 623 35.89 8.68 -6.29
N ALA A 624 36.67 7.60 -6.36
CA ALA A 624 36.63 6.54 -5.37
C ALA A 624 37.07 7.02 -3.97
N THR A 625 36.61 6.32 -2.93
CA THR A 625 37.15 6.44 -1.56
C THR A 625 38.43 5.63 -1.44
N ASP A 626 38.31 4.31 -1.46
CA ASP A 626 39.45 3.40 -1.40
C ASP A 626 39.61 2.65 -2.71
N VAL A 627 40.86 2.39 -3.13
CA VAL A 627 41.17 1.59 -4.31
C VAL A 627 42.08 0.43 -3.91
N THR A 628 41.67 -0.79 -4.22
CA THR A 628 42.48 -2.00 -4.03
C THR A 628 42.58 -2.75 -5.35
N ILE A 629 43.80 -2.90 -5.87
CA ILE A 629 44.07 -3.70 -7.07
C ILE A 629 45.10 -4.75 -6.71
N SER A 630 44.76 -6.02 -6.89
CA SER A 630 45.65 -7.13 -6.54
C SER A 630 45.65 -8.22 -7.60
N GLY A 631 46.82 -8.65 -8.03
CA GLY A 631 47.00 -9.78 -8.92
C GLY A 631 48.18 -10.64 -8.50
N LYS A 632 48.48 -11.65 -9.30
CA LYS A 632 49.64 -12.53 -9.11
C LYS A 632 50.29 -12.82 -10.46
N ARG A 633 51.41 -12.16 -10.75
CA ARG A 633 52.21 -12.40 -11.95
C ARG A 633 53.68 -12.43 -11.59
N ASP A 634 54.36 -13.49 -12.02
CA ASP A 634 55.81 -13.59 -11.91
C ASP A 634 56.50 -12.89 -13.08
N GLU A 635 55.88 -12.92 -14.27
CA GLU A 635 56.31 -12.24 -15.49
C GLU A 635 55.26 -11.19 -15.92
N GLY A 636 55.67 -9.92 -16.01
CA GLY A 636 54.82 -8.76 -16.31
C GLY A 636 54.16 -8.12 -15.09
N ALA A 637 53.23 -7.20 -15.32
CA ALA A 637 52.59 -6.42 -14.25
C ALA A 637 51.14 -6.82 -13.93
N THR A 638 50.71 -6.60 -12.69
CA THR A 638 49.29 -6.78 -12.28
C THR A 638 48.34 -5.84 -13.02
N ILE A 639 48.82 -4.65 -13.38
CA ILE A 639 48.18 -3.70 -14.30
C ILE A 639 49.09 -3.58 -15.52
N GLY A 640 48.70 -4.19 -16.64
CA GLY A 640 49.53 -4.30 -17.84
C GLY A 640 49.70 -3.02 -18.67
N GLY A 641 48.87 -2.00 -18.45
CA GLY A 641 49.01 -0.70 -19.11
C GLY A 641 49.17 0.47 -18.15
N ASP A 642 48.67 1.64 -18.55
CA ASP A 642 48.67 2.85 -17.74
C ASP A 642 47.55 2.80 -16.69
N ALA A 643 47.80 3.35 -15.50
CA ALA A 643 46.81 3.55 -14.46
C ALA A 643 46.68 5.02 -14.10
N GLU A 644 45.48 5.58 -14.18
CA GLU A 644 45.14 6.91 -13.70
C GLU A 644 44.10 6.78 -12.58
N ILE A 645 44.49 7.12 -11.35
CA ILE A 645 43.65 6.94 -10.16
C ILE A 645 43.43 8.28 -9.48
N THR A 646 42.16 8.67 -9.35
CA THR A 646 41.71 9.80 -8.55
C THR A 646 40.83 9.29 -7.41
N CYS A 647 41.29 9.39 -6.16
CA CYS A 647 40.53 8.94 -4.99
C CYS A 647 40.68 9.86 -3.76
N SER A 648 39.81 9.69 -2.77
CA SER A 648 39.76 10.48 -1.53
C SER A 648 40.38 9.80 -0.30
N GLY A 649 40.56 8.48 -0.35
CA GLY A 649 41.12 7.62 0.69
C GLY A 649 42.31 6.81 0.18
N ASP A 650 42.46 5.59 0.69
CA ASP A 650 43.68 4.81 0.54
C ASP A 650 43.73 4.05 -0.80
N VAL A 651 44.92 3.97 -1.39
CA VAL A 651 45.20 3.13 -2.56
C VAL A 651 46.17 2.02 -2.17
N VAL A 652 45.81 0.78 -2.48
CA VAL A 652 46.68 -0.39 -2.32
C VAL A 652 46.75 -1.12 -3.65
N LEU A 653 47.95 -1.18 -4.22
CA LEU A 653 48.22 -1.91 -5.44
C LEU A 653 49.27 -2.99 -5.15
N GLU A 654 48.94 -4.24 -5.44
CA GLU A 654 49.78 -5.38 -5.06
C GLU A 654 49.89 -6.39 -6.21
N ASN A 655 51.11 -6.77 -6.54
CA ASN A 655 51.40 -7.99 -7.27
C ASN A 655 51.96 -9.02 -6.28
N LYS A 656 51.21 -10.11 -6.05
CA LYS A 656 51.59 -11.22 -5.18
C LYS A 656 52.63 -12.15 -5.80
N GLY A 657 52.91 -12.01 -7.09
CA GLY A 657 54.04 -12.65 -7.77
C GLY A 657 55.31 -11.82 -7.68
N THR A 658 56.30 -12.14 -8.51
CA THR A 658 57.57 -11.40 -8.56
C THR A 658 57.58 -10.19 -9.50
N GLY A 659 56.53 -10.00 -10.29
CA GLY A 659 56.43 -8.94 -11.28
C GLY A 659 56.10 -7.56 -10.70
N ALA A 660 55.94 -6.60 -11.60
CA ALA A 660 55.59 -5.22 -11.27
C ALA A 660 54.13 -5.08 -10.82
N VAL A 661 53.80 -3.99 -10.13
CA VAL A 661 52.40 -3.58 -9.94
C VAL A 661 51.82 -3.02 -11.24
N VAL A 662 52.50 -2.06 -11.87
CA VAL A 662 52.07 -1.35 -13.09
C VAL A 662 53.18 -1.46 -14.12
N GLU A 663 52.84 -1.79 -15.37
CA GLU A 663 53.81 -2.00 -16.44
C GLU A 663 54.36 -0.67 -16.97
N SER A 664 53.44 0.25 -17.30
CA SER A 664 53.78 1.53 -17.91
C SER A 664 53.77 2.65 -16.85
N LYS A 665 52.75 3.52 -16.84
CA LYS A 665 52.70 4.70 -15.98
C LYS A 665 51.58 4.60 -14.95
N LEU A 666 51.88 4.93 -13.69
CA LEU A 666 50.87 5.20 -12.67
C LEU A 666 50.79 6.71 -12.44
N VAL A 667 49.61 7.30 -12.60
CA VAL A 667 49.28 8.67 -12.18
C VAL A 667 48.28 8.61 -11.04
N TYR A 668 48.61 9.22 -9.92
CA TYR A 668 47.74 9.33 -8.77
C TYR A 668 47.39 10.80 -8.48
N THR A 669 46.11 11.07 -8.20
CA THR A 669 45.61 12.38 -7.76
C THR A 669 44.70 12.22 -6.55
N GLN A 670 45.02 12.88 -5.44
CA GLN A 670 44.15 12.92 -4.27
C GLN A 670 43.01 13.93 -4.49
N SER A 671 41.75 13.53 -4.27
CA SER A 671 40.59 14.42 -4.37
C SER A 671 39.65 14.22 -3.18
N PRO A 672 39.40 15.24 -2.32
CA PRO A 672 40.02 16.56 -2.34
C PRO A 672 41.49 16.51 -1.91
N ALA A 673 42.29 17.48 -2.37
CA ALA A 673 43.70 17.62 -1.99
C ALA A 673 43.85 17.75 -0.46
N LYS A 674 44.55 16.79 0.16
CA LYS A 674 44.73 16.67 1.63
C LYS A 674 46.14 16.25 2.08
N GLY A 675 47.07 16.13 1.14
CA GLY A 675 48.37 15.50 1.35
C GLY A 675 48.31 13.97 1.35
N TYR A 676 49.33 13.31 0.80
CA TYR A 676 49.44 11.86 0.72
C TYR A 676 50.91 11.39 0.80
N GLU A 677 51.09 10.18 1.33
CA GLU A 677 52.36 9.47 1.40
C GLU A 677 52.29 8.22 0.52
N VAL A 678 53.28 8.03 -0.35
CA VAL A 678 53.45 6.85 -1.20
C VAL A 678 54.55 5.98 -0.63
N LYS A 679 54.24 4.70 -0.37
CA LYS A 679 55.23 3.67 -0.03
C LYS A 679 55.33 2.64 -1.14
N THR A 680 56.56 2.18 -1.39
CA THR A 680 56.84 1.15 -2.38
C THR A 680 57.72 0.05 -1.78
N GLY A 681 57.54 -1.19 -2.25
CA GLY A 681 58.30 -2.33 -1.76
C GLY A 681 58.03 -3.60 -2.58
N LYS A 682 58.55 -4.74 -2.10
CA LYS A 682 58.23 -6.06 -2.65
C LYS A 682 56.89 -6.60 -2.14
N ASN A 683 56.48 -6.13 -0.97
CA ASN A 683 55.24 -6.47 -0.27
C ASN A 683 54.97 -5.38 0.79
N ALA A 684 53.85 -5.47 1.50
CA ALA A 684 53.49 -4.50 2.54
C ALA A 684 54.55 -4.38 3.67
N GLU A 685 55.21 -5.48 4.05
CA GLU A 685 56.20 -5.49 5.14
C GLU A 685 57.52 -4.80 4.78
N SER A 686 57.91 -4.86 3.51
CA SER A 686 59.14 -4.24 2.98
C SER A 686 58.91 -2.84 2.41
N ALA A 687 57.68 -2.32 2.47
CA ALA A 687 57.33 -1.04 1.88
C ALA A 687 57.93 0.13 2.66
N THR A 688 58.68 0.99 1.96
CA THR A 688 59.29 2.21 2.52
C THR A 688 58.76 3.45 1.81
N VAL A 689 58.78 4.60 2.47
CA VAL A 689 58.33 5.88 1.89
C VAL A 689 59.18 6.24 0.69
N ALA A 690 58.53 6.39 -0.47
CA ALA A 690 59.15 6.75 -1.74
C ALA A 690 58.87 8.20 -2.13
N TYR A 691 57.72 8.74 -1.72
CA TYR A 691 57.28 10.09 -2.04
C TYR A 691 56.26 10.59 -1.00
N THR A 692 56.28 11.89 -0.71
CA THR A 692 55.33 12.56 0.18
C THR A 692 54.95 13.89 -0.43
N ASP A 693 53.66 14.17 -0.54
CA ASP A 693 53.08 15.47 -0.85
C ASP A 693 52.26 15.91 0.35
N GLU A 694 52.64 17.00 1.02
CA GLU A 694 51.93 17.47 2.22
C GLU A 694 50.63 18.22 1.88
N GLU A 695 50.50 18.78 0.68
CA GLU A 695 49.35 19.58 0.28
C GLU A 695 48.36 18.78 -0.59
N GLY A 696 48.83 17.70 -1.23
CA GLY A 696 48.04 16.87 -2.15
C GLY A 696 47.67 17.62 -3.43
N THR A 697 48.41 18.68 -3.75
CA THR A 697 48.18 19.56 -4.91
C THR A 697 48.89 19.07 -6.16
N THR A 698 49.79 18.10 -6.03
CA THR A 698 50.56 17.54 -7.13
C THR A 698 50.20 16.08 -7.37
N SER A 699 50.17 15.67 -8.65
CA SER A 699 49.95 14.27 -9.01
C SER A 699 51.26 13.49 -8.94
N TYR A 700 51.25 12.32 -8.31
CA TYR A 700 52.40 11.42 -8.30
C TYR A 700 52.44 10.61 -9.60
N THR A 701 53.62 10.54 -10.22
CA THR A 701 53.86 9.73 -11.41
C THR A 701 54.96 8.71 -11.15
N VAL A 702 54.67 7.42 -11.25
CA VAL A 702 55.71 6.38 -11.30
C VAL A 702 56.27 6.33 -12.72
N PRO A 703 57.60 6.45 -12.91
CA PRO A 703 58.23 6.35 -14.23
C PRO A 703 58.05 4.96 -14.85
N ASN A 704 57.99 4.90 -16.19
CA ASN A 704 57.89 3.65 -16.97
C ASN A 704 58.96 2.62 -16.53
N THR A 705 58.51 1.39 -16.29
CA THR A 705 59.34 0.28 -15.78
C THR A 705 60.29 -0.32 -16.84
N GLU A 706 60.28 0.16 -18.08
CA GLU A 706 61.19 -0.26 -19.16
C GLU A 706 62.68 0.08 -18.94
N THR A 707 63.04 0.88 -17.94
CA THR A 707 64.45 1.26 -17.69
C THR A 707 65.16 0.29 -16.73
N ASN A 708 66.18 -0.40 -17.26
CA ASN A 708 67.18 -1.25 -16.60
C ASN A 708 66.91 -1.66 -15.11
N PRO A 709 66.44 -2.90 -14.84
CA PRO A 709 66.09 -3.37 -13.51
C PRO A 709 67.27 -3.48 -12.53
N GLU A 710 68.52 -3.38 -12.99
CA GLU A 710 69.69 -3.34 -12.09
C GLU A 710 69.85 -2.01 -11.35
N THR A 711 69.27 -0.92 -11.86
CA THR A 711 69.45 0.45 -11.31
C THR A 711 68.20 1.05 -10.66
N ASN A 712 67.01 0.47 -10.91
CA ASN A 712 65.75 0.92 -10.28
C ASN A 712 64.80 -0.29 -10.14
N PRO A 713 64.70 -0.94 -8.98
CA PRO A 713 63.87 -2.13 -8.81
C PRO A 713 62.39 -1.76 -8.98
N VAL A 714 61.70 -2.50 -9.84
CA VAL A 714 60.27 -2.27 -10.10
C VAL A 714 59.46 -2.70 -8.87
N PRO A 715 58.58 -1.85 -8.33
CA PRO A 715 57.82 -2.20 -7.13
C PRO A 715 56.75 -3.25 -7.43
N SER A 716 56.65 -4.25 -6.57
CA SER A 716 55.56 -5.25 -6.55
C SER A 716 54.46 -4.88 -5.55
N TYR A 717 54.68 -3.82 -4.76
CA TYR A 717 53.69 -3.26 -3.85
C TYR A 717 53.79 -1.73 -3.85
N ILE A 718 52.63 -1.07 -3.95
CA ILE A 718 52.47 0.38 -3.79
C ILE A 718 51.30 0.63 -2.85
N SER A 719 51.50 1.43 -1.81
CA SER A 719 50.41 1.97 -0.99
C SER A 719 50.46 3.48 -0.98
N ILE A 720 49.31 4.13 -1.15
CA ILE A 720 49.16 5.58 -1.07
C ILE A 720 48.12 5.87 0.02
N THR A 721 48.52 6.62 1.04
CA THR A 721 47.66 6.92 2.19
C THR A 721 47.65 8.41 2.46
N ALA A 722 46.51 8.96 2.86
CA ALA A 722 46.42 10.38 3.20
C ALA A 722 47.38 10.73 4.35
N VAL A 723 48.07 11.86 4.24
CA VAL A 723 48.89 12.38 5.34
C VAL A 723 47.93 12.86 6.41
N GLY A 724 47.90 12.16 7.55
CA GLY A 724 47.14 12.65 8.71
C GLY A 724 47.64 14.04 9.08
N THR A 725 46.74 15.01 9.20
CA THR A 725 47.08 16.26 9.89
C THR A 725 47.58 15.88 11.28
N PRO A 726 48.80 16.28 11.68
CA PRO A 726 49.22 16.09 13.06
C PRO A 726 48.15 16.75 13.94
N PRO A 727 47.68 16.08 15.00
CA PRO A 727 46.87 16.78 15.99
C PRO A 727 47.67 17.99 16.45
N VAL A 728 47.02 19.16 16.49
CA VAL A 728 47.55 20.32 17.22
C VAL A 728 47.81 19.82 18.63
N VAL A 729 49.07 19.61 18.98
CA VAL A 729 49.52 19.34 20.34
C VAL A 729 49.11 20.57 21.14
N PRO A 730 48.16 20.47 22.09
CA PRO A 730 48.07 21.48 23.14
C PRO A 730 49.40 21.40 23.90
N GLY A 731 50.07 22.55 24.02
CA GLY A 731 51.49 22.65 24.39
C GLY A 731 51.92 21.76 25.57
N ASP A 732 53.15 21.26 25.43
CA ASP A 732 53.96 20.64 26.49
C ASP A 732 53.89 21.43 27.80
N ASP A 733 53.21 20.90 28.81
CA ASP A 733 53.49 21.23 30.20
C ASP A 733 53.33 20.09 31.23
N ASP A 734 52.91 18.87 30.85
CA ASP A 734 52.64 17.81 31.85
C ASP A 734 53.43 16.50 31.70
N PHE A 735 54.54 16.49 30.95
CA PHE A 735 55.41 15.31 30.84
C PHE A 735 56.80 15.53 31.44
N THR A 736 56.85 15.93 32.71
CA THR A 736 58.09 15.82 33.51
C THR A 736 57.84 15.16 34.87
N GLY A 737 58.38 13.95 35.04
CA GLY A 737 58.47 13.22 36.32
C GLY A 737 57.90 11.81 36.21
N GLY A 738 58.61 10.71 36.53
CA GLY A 738 59.92 10.52 37.14
C GLY A 738 60.29 9.03 37.07
N ASP A 739 61.54 8.74 37.44
CA ASP A 739 62.33 7.54 37.16
C ASP A 739 61.92 6.20 37.84
N SER A 740 62.24 5.13 37.10
CA SER A 740 62.88 3.86 37.52
C SER A 740 62.11 2.73 38.24
N GLY A 741 62.26 1.50 37.70
CA GLY A 741 62.50 0.30 38.52
C GLY A 741 61.82 -1.04 38.11
N ALA A 742 62.59 -1.89 37.41
CA ALA A 742 62.57 -3.37 37.45
C ALA A 742 61.54 -4.19 36.62
N GLY A 743 62.05 -4.78 35.52
CA GLY A 743 62.04 -6.25 35.34
C GLY A 743 60.99 -6.89 34.43
N GLY A 744 61.26 -6.94 33.11
CA GLY A 744 60.57 -7.86 32.19
C GLY A 744 60.70 -7.40 30.73
N ALA A 745 61.40 -8.17 29.90
CA ALA A 745 61.82 -7.77 28.56
C ALA A 745 60.65 -7.56 27.57
N VAL A 746 60.52 -6.33 27.07
CA VAL A 746 60.12 -6.02 25.69
C VAL A 746 60.86 -4.74 25.30
N ALA A 747 61.71 -4.84 24.28
CA ALA A 747 62.54 -3.74 23.81
C ALA A 747 61.64 -2.61 23.27
N ALA A 748 61.54 -1.53 24.05
CA ALA A 748 60.94 -0.28 23.62
C ALA A 748 61.88 0.39 22.61
N VAL A 749 61.50 0.36 21.32
CA VAL A 749 62.00 1.36 20.38
C VAL A 749 61.20 2.63 20.64
N LEU A 750 61.83 3.60 21.29
CA LEU A 750 61.39 5.00 21.27
C LEU A 750 61.47 5.47 19.81
N VAL A 751 60.33 5.53 19.12
CA VAL A 751 60.24 6.15 17.79
C VAL A 751 59.34 7.37 17.88
N GLY A 752 59.97 8.54 17.85
CA GLY A 752 59.32 9.71 17.24
C GLY A 752 59.22 9.45 15.74
N GLY A 753 58.01 9.58 15.19
CA GLY A 753 57.71 9.36 13.76
C GLY A 753 56.51 8.44 13.58
N ALA A 754 55.45 8.99 12.98
CA ALA A 754 54.10 8.44 12.85
C ALA A 754 53.94 7.19 11.94
N ALA A 755 54.96 6.34 11.81
CA ALA A 755 54.93 5.20 10.88
C ALA A 755 54.37 3.88 11.47
N VAL A 756 53.86 3.85 12.71
CA VAL A 756 53.44 2.61 13.39
C VAL A 756 51.91 2.46 13.58
N TRP A 757 51.12 3.46 13.18
CA TRP A 757 49.70 3.52 13.60
C TRP A 757 48.71 2.62 12.82
N GLY A 758 48.97 2.27 11.55
CA GLY A 758 48.08 1.41 10.76
C GLY A 758 48.08 -0.06 11.21
N GLY A 759 49.26 -0.60 11.55
CA GLY A 759 49.36 -1.93 12.19
C GLY A 759 48.86 -1.92 13.64
N TYR A 760 49.04 -0.80 14.35
CA TYR A 760 48.58 -0.61 15.72
C TYR A 760 47.05 -0.68 15.84
N GLU A 761 46.28 -0.05 14.94
CA GLU A 761 44.82 -0.06 15.04
C GLU A 761 44.19 -1.43 14.73
N ILE A 762 44.75 -2.17 13.76
CA ILE A 762 44.26 -3.50 13.37
C ILE A 762 44.66 -4.55 14.42
N ALA A 763 45.93 -4.58 14.84
CA ALA A 763 46.42 -5.57 15.80
C ALA A 763 45.76 -5.40 17.19
N THR A 764 45.65 -4.16 17.69
CA THR A 764 45.03 -3.93 19.01
C THR A 764 43.52 -4.19 18.99
N ARG A 765 42.81 -3.91 17.89
CA ARG A 765 41.36 -4.19 17.78
C ARG A 765 41.09 -5.70 17.68
N VAL A 766 41.93 -6.46 16.98
CA VAL A 766 41.85 -7.93 16.96
C VAL A 766 42.14 -8.53 18.34
N ILE A 767 43.19 -8.07 19.04
CA ILE A 767 43.48 -8.52 20.40
C ILE A 767 42.32 -8.21 21.34
N LEU A 768 41.75 -6.99 21.25
CA LEU A 768 40.62 -6.57 22.08
C LEU A 768 39.35 -7.39 21.79
N HIS A 769 39.02 -7.67 20.53
CA HIS A 769 37.90 -8.57 20.20
C HIS A 769 38.07 -9.99 20.73
N ASN A 770 39.32 -10.46 20.90
CA ASN A 770 39.60 -11.80 21.42
C ASN A 770 39.63 -11.88 22.95
N ILE A 771 39.89 -10.78 23.67
CA ILE A 771 40.02 -10.79 25.14
C ILE A 771 38.80 -10.19 25.85
N LEU A 772 38.07 -9.28 25.20
CA LEU A 772 36.86 -8.69 25.77
C LEU A 772 35.67 -9.67 25.62
N PRO A 773 34.63 -9.57 26.48
CA PRO A 773 33.43 -10.38 26.35
C PRO A 773 32.76 -10.16 25.00
N GLU A 774 32.20 -11.23 24.43
CA GLU A 774 31.52 -11.18 23.13
C GLU A 774 30.39 -10.13 23.14
N GLY A 775 30.43 -9.18 22.21
CA GLY A 775 29.48 -8.06 22.13
C GLY A 775 29.82 -6.81 22.97
N ALA A 776 30.94 -6.78 23.69
CA ALA A 776 31.37 -5.60 24.44
C ALA A 776 31.98 -4.51 23.53
N GLU A 777 31.55 -3.25 23.71
CA GLU A 777 32.17 -2.09 23.05
C GLU A 777 33.57 -1.82 23.59
N ILE A 778 34.50 -1.43 22.71
CA ILE A 778 35.87 -1.07 23.11
C ILE A 778 35.83 0.30 23.81
N PRO A 779 36.28 0.41 25.08
CA PRO A 779 36.24 1.68 25.82
C PRO A 779 37.04 2.80 25.14
N ALA A 780 36.42 3.97 24.99
CA ALA A 780 37.05 5.18 24.45
C ALA A 780 37.65 6.07 25.54
N ASN A 781 37.15 5.97 26.78
CA ASN A 781 37.59 6.78 27.91
C ASN A 781 37.78 5.94 29.20
N ARG A 782 38.37 6.57 30.22
CA ARG A 782 38.69 5.94 31.51
C ARG A 782 37.45 5.41 32.25
N GLY A 783 36.32 6.11 32.16
CA GLY A 783 35.05 5.72 32.78
C GLY A 783 34.48 4.44 32.19
N GLN A 784 34.43 4.34 30.86
CA GLN A 784 33.97 3.15 30.14
C GLN A 784 34.86 1.93 30.42
N LEU A 785 36.17 2.13 30.54
CA LEU A 785 37.09 1.03 30.88
C LEU A 785 36.84 0.52 32.31
N ALA A 786 36.68 1.43 33.26
CA ALA A 786 36.39 1.06 34.65
C ALA A 786 35.08 0.26 34.75
N LEU A 787 34.02 0.74 34.10
CA LEU A 787 32.73 0.04 34.02
C LEU A 787 32.85 -1.34 33.39
N LEU A 788 33.56 -1.47 32.28
CA LEU A 788 33.71 -2.74 31.58
C LEU A 788 34.41 -3.78 32.47
N VAL A 789 35.55 -3.42 33.06
CA VAL A 789 36.31 -4.32 33.95
C VAL A 789 35.49 -4.69 35.19
N TRP A 790 34.80 -3.73 35.80
CA TRP A 790 33.98 -3.96 36.99
C TRP A 790 32.75 -4.85 36.70
N ASN A 791 32.10 -4.65 35.55
CA ASN A 791 31.00 -5.50 35.10
C ASN A 791 31.47 -6.95 34.88
N THR A 792 32.61 -7.13 34.22
CA THR A 792 33.17 -8.46 33.97
C THR A 792 33.66 -9.16 35.25
N ALA A 793 34.11 -8.40 36.24
CA ALA A 793 34.47 -8.92 37.57
C ALA A 793 33.25 -9.30 38.43
N GLY A 794 32.01 -9.12 37.93
CA GLY A 794 30.78 -9.46 38.66
C GLY A 794 30.28 -8.36 39.60
N ARG A 795 30.64 -7.10 39.34
CA ARG A 795 30.24 -5.90 40.11
C ARG A 795 30.50 -5.99 41.63
N PRO A 796 31.73 -6.30 42.07
CA PRO A 796 32.08 -6.31 43.49
C PRO A 796 31.91 -4.90 44.12
N GLU A 797 31.37 -4.82 45.33
CA GLU A 797 31.25 -3.53 46.03
C GLU A 797 32.64 -3.01 46.47
N PRO A 798 32.99 -1.74 46.20
CA PRO A 798 34.26 -1.15 46.63
C PRO A 798 34.33 -1.05 48.16
N VAL A 799 35.55 -1.15 48.71
CA VAL A 799 35.80 -1.17 50.16
C VAL A 799 35.65 0.22 50.76
N ASN A 800 36.05 1.27 50.05
CA ASN A 800 35.89 2.65 50.47
C ASN A 800 34.79 3.34 49.67
N THR A 801 33.93 4.08 50.37
CA THR A 801 33.07 5.11 49.78
C THR A 801 33.62 6.46 50.25
N PRO A 802 34.12 7.29 49.32
CA PRO A 802 33.25 7.96 48.35
C PRO A 802 33.62 7.74 46.87
N ALA A 803 32.57 7.75 46.05
CA ALA A 803 32.61 7.87 44.59
C ALA A 803 33.23 9.22 44.17
N PHE A 804 34.19 9.21 43.26
CA PHE A 804 34.85 10.41 42.73
C PHE A 804 33.84 11.50 42.35
N ALA A 805 34.04 12.74 42.84
CA ALA A 805 33.06 13.82 42.71
C ALA A 805 32.82 14.25 41.26
N ASP A 806 33.77 13.95 40.37
CA ASP A 806 33.70 14.22 38.93
C ASP A 806 33.09 13.07 38.12
N VAL A 807 32.55 12.03 38.77
CA VAL A 807 31.82 10.94 38.14
C VAL A 807 30.36 11.00 38.60
N ALA A 808 29.49 11.52 37.74
CA ALA A 808 28.08 11.73 38.07
C ALA A 808 27.27 10.42 38.14
N ASP A 809 27.68 9.40 37.40
CA ASP A 809 27.00 8.11 37.36
C ASP A 809 27.45 7.20 38.52
N ALA A 810 26.49 6.69 39.29
CA ALA A 810 26.76 5.96 40.53
C ALA A 810 27.48 4.62 40.28
N ASP A 811 27.12 3.89 39.22
CA ASP A 811 27.75 2.63 38.85
C ASP A 811 29.17 2.87 38.31
N THR A 812 29.37 3.91 37.50
CA THR A 812 30.70 4.32 37.01
C THR A 812 31.60 4.75 38.14
N ALA A 813 31.06 5.44 39.15
CA ALA A 813 31.85 5.91 40.26
C ALA A 813 32.25 4.77 41.21
N LYS A 814 31.37 3.77 41.42
CA LYS A 814 31.72 2.51 42.10
C LYS A 814 32.76 1.72 41.32
N ALA A 815 32.59 1.61 40.01
CA ALA A 815 33.52 0.91 39.12
C ALA A 815 34.91 1.56 39.12
N ALA A 816 34.97 2.89 39.04
CA ALA A 816 36.21 3.65 39.12
C ALA A 816 36.89 3.47 40.48
N GLN A 817 36.13 3.56 41.57
CA GLN A 817 36.65 3.39 42.93
C GLN A 817 37.21 1.98 43.14
N TRP A 818 36.48 0.95 42.72
CA TRP A 818 36.94 -0.42 42.79
C TRP A 818 38.19 -0.66 41.93
N CYS A 819 38.22 -0.15 40.68
CA CYS A 819 39.40 -0.28 39.81
C CYS A 819 40.65 0.40 40.41
N VAL A 820 40.47 1.51 41.14
CA VAL A 820 41.56 2.19 41.85
C VAL A 820 42.04 1.39 43.06
N GLU A 821 41.13 0.81 43.84
CA GLU A 821 41.47 -0.06 44.98
C GLU A 821 42.22 -1.33 44.56
N GLN A 822 41.88 -1.89 43.40
CA GLN A 822 42.59 -3.04 42.83
C GLN A 822 43.92 -2.65 42.14
N GLY A 823 44.27 -1.35 42.12
CA GLY A 823 45.46 -0.84 41.45
C GLY A 823 45.43 -1.03 39.92
N LEU A 824 44.23 -1.13 39.34
CA LEU A 824 44.02 -1.31 37.90
C LEU A 824 44.03 0.03 37.16
N LEU A 825 43.51 1.09 37.80
CA LEU A 825 43.52 2.46 37.28
C LEU A 825 43.94 3.42 38.40
N ASP A 826 44.65 4.49 38.08
CA ASP A 826 45.05 5.48 39.10
C ASP A 826 44.01 6.60 39.25
N ALA A 827 43.77 7.05 40.48
CA ALA A 827 43.05 8.31 40.71
C ALA A 827 43.93 9.50 40.28
N LYS A 828 43.32 10.55 39.71
CA LYS A 828 44.06 11.76 39.29
C LYS A 828 44.26 12.75 40.44
N SER A 829 43.43 12.68 41.47
CA SER A 829 43.60 13.34 42.77
C SER A 829 42.73 12.62 43.81
N GLU A 830 42.79 13.04 45.08
CA GLU A 830 41.97 12.48 46.17
C GLU A 830 40.45 12.51 45.91
N SER A 831 39.97 13.38 45.00
CA SER A 831 38.53 13.53 44.70
C SER A 831 38.15 13.49 43.22
N SER A 832 39.09 13.21 42.30
CA SER A 832 38.83 13.23 40.84
C SER A 832 39.47 12.05 40.10
N PHE A 833 38.68 11.40 39.25
CA PHE A 833 39.08 10.27 38.40
C PHE A 833 39.28 10.64 36.93
N LYS A 834 38.64 11.71 36.46
CA LYS A 834 38.55 12.16 35.06
C LYS A 834 37.98 11.06 34.15
N PRO A 835 36.68 10.73 34.26
CA PRO A 835 36.08 9.64 33.49
C PRO A 835 36.19 9.85 31.97
N GLU A 836 36.12 11.11 31.52
CA GLU A 836 36.26 11.49 30.10
C GLU A 836 37.70 11.53 29.59
N GLY A 837 38.69 11.25 30.45
CA GLY A 837 40.08 11.21 30.02
C GLY A 837 40.28 10.11 28.98
N TRP A 838 40.92 10.47 27.86
CA TRP A 838 41.17 9.57 26.75
C TRP A 838 41.97 8.33 27.20
N MET A 839 41.57 7.15 26.71
CA MET A 839 42.23 5.88 27.03
C MET A 839 42.77 5.20 25.76
N PRO A 840 44.11 5.07 25.61
CA PRO A 840 44.70 4.34 24.50
C PRO A 840 44.40 2.83 24.56
N LYS A 841 44.18 2.19 23.40
CA LYS A 841 43.87 0.76 23.27
C LYS A 841 44.90 -0.17 23.92
N PHE A 842 46.20 0.17 23.89
CA PHE A 842 47.23 -0.63 24.55
C PHE A 842 47.10 -0.60 26.08
N LYS A 843 46.70 0.54 26.67
CA LYS A 843 46.42 0.64 28.11
C LYS A 843 45.18 -0.15 28.49
N THR A 844 44.16 -0.19 27.63
CA THR A 844 42.99 -1.07 27.81
C THR A 844 43.39 -2.54 27.88
N ILE A 845 44.28 -3.00 26.99
CA ILE A 845 44.80 -4.39 27.00
C ILE A 845 45.61 -4.65 28.29
N GLU A 846 46.51 -3.74 28.67
CA GLU A 846 47.33 -3.85 29.88
C GLU A 846 46.48 -3.95 31.15
N VAL A 847 45.46 -3.09 31.28
CA VAL A 847 44.52 -3.10 32.41
C VAL A 847 43.68 -4.38 32.40
N TRP A 848 43.24 -4.85 31.23
CA TRP A 848 42.46 -6.07 31.09
C TRP A 848 43.25 -7.32 31.47
N GLU A 849 44.49 -7.46 30.98
CA GLU A 849 45.35 -8.60 31.32
C GLU A 849 45.77 -8.58 32.80
N LYS A 850 45.88 -7.40 33.41
CA LYS A 850 46.12 -7.26 34.85
C LYS A 850 44.90 -7.66 35.68
N ALA A 851 43.69 -7.33 35.23
CA ALA A 851 42.44 -7.68 35.91
C ALA A 851 42.04 -9.15 35.72
N PHE A 852 42.29 -9.70 34.54
CA PHE A 852 41.91 -11.05 34.12
C PHE A 852 43.09 -11.76 33.43
N PRO A 853 44.14 -12.15 34.18
CA PRO A 853 45.29 -12.84 33.60
C PRO A 853 44.86 -14.18 32.99
N LYS A 854 45.34 -14.47 31.77
CA LYS A 854 45.09 -15.74 31.08
C LYS A 854 45.63 -16.91 31.93
N GLN A 855 44.82 -17.96 32.12
CA GLN A 855 45.25 -19.20 32.78
C GLN A 855 46.18 -20.03 31.91
#